data_AF-A0A516PTR0-F1
#
_entry.id   AF-A0A516PTR0-F1
#
_cell.length_a   1.000
_cell.length_b   1.000
_cell.length_c   1.000
_cell.angle_alpha   90.00
_cell.angle_beta   90.00
_cell.angle_gamma   90.00
#
_symmetry.space_group_name_H-M   'P 1'
#
loop_
_entity.id
_entity.type
_entity.pdbx_description
1 polymer ?
#
loop_
_entity_poly.entity_id
_entity_poly.type
_entity_poly.pdbx_seq_one_letter_code
_entity_poly.pdbx_strand_id
1 'polypeptide(L)'
;MSEQPGTTPTSREADVTPTSREADTTPTPPPPKETERPHPLTPLIRGWAVLVVIIFLAGREAVPDEHGKSNLQQVLSLGIGWLLLGVLVIVLFAGAAGFVSWYFTRYVIDDEELRVETGALAKRSRRIAFQRIQSVDIIQPLAARIFGLVELRIEAGAGDSRTVLRYLTRSQATQLRDYLLARAHGDQVTLAGSAALPQASAFTDLSAAERTLVTLSPGLLIMGLVLSTEFAVSVGILVVMVIISTVAGAPLVGLFGLLPLALTVVGLVSRRVTAQFNYTLAESGRGLRITRGLTNLSSQSLPLNRIQGVRITEPLLWRRFGWARVDVDVLGYGSHDHEDNSTDVSSILLPIARLDQVRTALSRVLPGAELDGIDLRPSPKRARAIRWFDGWTLRYGWNAAVITARRGFLDRVTDVVPHAKTQSVQISRGPLQRRLRLASVHVHTPKGPVDLIARHLDPAVARELAMTQLDRARTARRTSLTGTGEAADEPVLERFGIPGVTPLGSGGESVVYPLGDDHVLRIYRSGHESAQRMIEQLRPAYRSFAGVDLGFRTPEIIESGEIGGRTYTVDRRIAGTSLSAWLPTATGDVRRQVLDQYLQAAASMSQLPLPSRQFARLFGHDPRIFDSLGDLLEDQLRTAEQRVRDNLDRDLPAGSVQRVIAEVRQRVCEPALVHGDFYPGNVMVGATRRPDPGGDAVQTVITGVADFSPHTLAADPVMDLAGAITLMGMEQYPDVLDDQRFLHELAINRYGPYVLDLEHWLDVYRRYYAIYYADDPMVYPYSIEHLQG
;
A
#
# COMPACT_ATOMS: atom_id res chain seq x y z
N MET A 1 -18.16 81.64 40.63
CA MET A 1 -18.77 81.00 41.80
C MET A 1 -19.71 79.94 41.28
N SER A 2 -19.56 78.71 41.76
CA SER A 2 -20.47 77.55 41.61
C SER A 2 -20.56 76.77 40.27
N GLU A 3 -20.12 75.51 40.38
CA GLU A 3 -20.74 74.23 39.95
C GLU A 3 -21.32 74.04 38.54
N GLN A 4 -20.86 72.93 37.91
CA GLN A 4 -21.48 71.97 36.97
C GLN A 4 -22.66 72.36 36.04
N PRO A 5 -22.94 71.61 34.95
CA PRO A 5 -22.07 70.87 34.01
C PRO A 5 -22.45 71.07 32.52
N GLY A 6 -21.62 70.55 31.61
CA GLY A 6 -22.03 70.11 30.26
C GLY A 6 -21.94 71.15 29.13
N THR A 7 -21.05 70.92 28.15
CA THR A 7 -21.38 70.49 26.76
C THR A 7 -20.10 70.50 25.88
N THR A 8 -19.95 69.42 25.12
CA THR A 8 -19.14 69.11 23.91
C THR A 8 -19.17 70.25 22.85
N PRO A 9 -18.32 70.31 21.79
CA PRO A 9 -17.52 69.23 21.17
C PRO A 9 -16.09 69.63 20.68
N THR A 10 -15.34 68.68 20.07
CA THR A 10 -14.68 68.79 18.73
C THR A 10 -13.38 67.95 18.60
N SER A 11 -13.27 67.28 17.44
CA SER A 11 -12.08 66.79 16.71
C SER A 11 -11.11 65.78 17.35
N ARG A 12 -11.19 64.54 16.86
CA ARG A 12 -10.17 63.48 16.93
C ARG A 12 -9.24 63.58 15.73
N GLU A 13 -7.96 63.77 16.00
CA GLU A 13 -6.85 63.47 15.09
C GLU A 13 -5.86 62.66 15.92
N ALA A 14 -5.65 61.39 15.59
CA ALA A 14 -4.64 60.54 16.22
C ALA A 14 -4.02 59.65 15.15
N ASP A 15 -2.83 60.08 14.76
CA ASP A 15 -1.85 59.48 13.86
C ASP A 15 -1.43 58.10 14.38
N VAL A 16 -1.39 57.11 13.48
CA VAL A 16 -1.09 55.70 13.78
C VAL A 16 0.35 55.42 13.38
N THR A 17 1.22 55.24 14.37
CA THR A 17 2.61 54.81 14.21
C THR A 17 2.68 53.31 13.89
N PRO A 18 3.55 52.84 12.97
CA PRO A 18 3.64 51.43 12.60
C PRO A 18 4.39 50.63 13.67
N THR A 19 3.80 49.52 14.12
CA THR A 19 4.48 48.56 15.00
C THR A 19 4.88 47.34 14.17
N SER A 20 6.07 47.38 13.58
CA SER A 20 6.78 46.20 13.08
C SER A 20 7.49 45.53 14.25
N ARG A 21 6.83 44.56 14.90
CA ARG A 21 7.53 43.51 15.65
C ARG A 21 7.82 42.38 14.70
N GLU A 22 9.05 42.38 14.21
CA GLU A 22 9.78 41.26 13.64
C GLU A 22 9.59 40.04 14.58
N ALA A 23 8.76 39.09 14.16
CA ALA A 23 8.64 37.80 14.83
C ALA A 23 9.88 37.00 14.46
N ASP A 24 10.86 37.06 15.35
CA ASP A 24 12.11 36.29 15.35
C ASP A 24 11.79 34.80 15.15
N THR A 25 11.92 34.31 13.91
CA THR A 25 11.89 32.87 13.61
C THR A 25 13.25 32.29 13.98
N THR A 26 13.53 32.17 15.27
CA THR A 26 14.60 31.25 15.71
C THR A 26 14.21 29.85 15.27
N PRO A 27 15.02 29.15 14.45
CA PRO A 27 14.74 27.77 14.10
C PRO A 27 14.74 26.95 15.38
N THR A 28 13.60 26.32 15.67
CA THR A 28 13.46 25.35 16.77
C THR A 28 14.62 24.35 16.66
N PRO A 29 15.44 24.16 17.71
CA PRO A 29 16.53 23.19 17.66
C PRO A 29 15.93 21.81 17.35
N PRO A 30 16.58 20.99 16.52
CA PRO A 30 16.13 19.63 16.27
C PRO A 30 15.98 18.92 17.63
N PRO A 31 14.88 18.18 17.86
CA PRO A 31 14.63 17.53 19.13
C PRO A 31 15.79 16.60 19.50
N PRO A 32 15.98 16.36 20.81
CA PRO A 32 17.15 15.67 21.32
C PRO A 32 17.24 14.25 20.74
N LYS A 33 18.35 13.94 20.07
CA LYS A 33 18.69 12.59 19.60
C LYS A 33 18.74 11.63 20.79
N GLU A 34 17.75 10.76 20.90
CA GLU A 34 17.68 9.81 21.99
C GLU A 34 18.58 8.61 21.67
N THR A 35 19.68 8.48 22.41
CA THR A 35 20.65 7.40 22.24
C THR A 35 20.48 6.37 23.33
N GLU A 36 19.95 5.20 22.95
CA GLU A 36 19.75 4.08 23.88
C GLU A 36 20.78 2.97 23.65
N ARG A 37 21.04 2.19 24.70
CA ARG A 37 21.90 1.01 24.64
C ARG A 37 21.08 -0.26 24.88
N PRO A 38 21.49 -1.40 24.30
CA PRO A 38 20.94 -2.71 24.66
C PRO A 38 21.01 -2.97 26.17
N HIS A 39 20.10 -3.80 26.68
CA HIS A 39 20.14 -4.22 28.09
C HIS A 39 21.48 -4.90 28.45
N PRO A 40 22.06 -4.64 29.64
CA PRO A 40 23.37 -5.17 30.07
C PRO A 40 23.47 -6.69 30.12
N LEU A 41 22.35 -7.42 30.19
CA LEU A 41 22.31 -8.89 30.18
C LEU A 41 22.46 -9.51 28.77
N THR A 42 22.57 -8.70 27.73
CA THR A 42 22.71 -9.18 26.33
C THR A 42 23.89 -10.17 26.13
N PRO A 43 25.09 -9.97 26.70
CA PRO A 43 26.20 -10.92 26.57
C PRO A 43 25.88 -12.31 27.16
N LEU A 44 25.24 -12.34 28.33
CA LEU A 44 24.88 -13.58 29.02
C LEU A 44 23.86 -14.41 28.21
N ILE A 45 22.88 -13.71 27.61
CA ILE A 45 21.84 -14.32 26.76
C ILE A 45 22.40 -14.82 25.41
N ARG A 46 23.57 -14.36 24.96
CA ARG A 46 24.25 -14.95 23.80
C ARG A 46 25.18 -16.10 24.18
N GLY A 47 25.82 -16.02 25.35
CA GLY A 47 26.83 -16.98 25.79
C GLY A 47 26.31 -18.38 26.10
N TRP A 48 25.03 -18.56 26.47
CA TRP A 48 24.50 -19.87 26.86
C TRP A 48 24.53 -20.91 25.73
N ALA A 49 24.45 -20.50 24.46
CA ALA A 49 24.53 -21.44 23.33
C ALA A 49 25.92 -22.13 23.27
N VAL A 50 26.98 -21.41 23.63
CA VAL A 50 28.33 -21.97 23.74
C VAL A 50 28.37 -23.05 24.82
N LEU A 51 27.68 -22.82 25.93
CA LEU A 51 27.59 -23.79 27.03
C LEU A 51 26.86 -25.07 26.58
N VAL A 52 25.80 -24.96 25.79
CA VAL A 52 25.10 -26.12 25.21
C VAL A 52 25.98 -26.88 24.22
N VAL A 53 26.73 -26.19 23.36
CA VAL A 53 27.67 -26.82 22.42
C VAL A 53 28.79 -27.55 23.16
N ILE A 54 29.33 -26.97 24.23
CA ILE A 54 30.33 -27.62 25.09
C ILE A 54 29.74 -28.89 25.73
N ILE A 55 28.53 -28.81 26.30
CA ILE A 55 27.85 -29.97 26.88
C ILE A 55 27.60 -31.05 25.80
N PHE A 56 27.18 -30.65 24.61
CA PHE A 56 26.92 -31.58 23.51
C PHE A 56 28.20 -32.25 23.00
N LEU A 57 29.30 -31.50 22.84
CA LEU A 57 30.61 -32.05 22.45
C LEU A 57 31.13 -33.03 23.51
N ALA A 58 31.07 -32.66 24.79
CA ALA A 58 31.44 -33.52 25.89
C ALA A 58 30.54 -34.78 25.98
N GLY A 59 29.24 -34.64 25.71
CA GLY A 59 28.30 -35.75 25.67
C GLY A 59 28.50 -36.68 24.46
N ARG A 60 28.86 -36.13 23.30
CA ARG A 60 29.15 -36.91 22.08
C ARG A 60 30.39 -37.79 22.29
N GLU A 61 31.43 -37.25 22.90
CA GLU A 61 32.66 -38.01 23.21
C GLU A 61 32.43 -39.09 24.29
N ALA A 62 31.31 -39.02 25.01
CA ALA A 62 30.88 -40.03 25.97
C ALA A 62 30.15 -41.23 25.35
N VAL A 63 29.75 -41.16 24.08
CA VAL A 63 29.09 -42.27 23.37
C VAL A 63 30.16 -43.20 22.76
N PRO A 64 30.11 -44.54 22.98
CA PRO A 64 31.08 -45.47 22.39
C PRO A 64 30.91 -45.59 20.87
N ASP A 65 32.00 -45.53 20.10
CA ASP A 65 31.98 -45.81 18.65
C ASP A 65 31.75 -47.30 18.34
N GLU A 66 31.50 -47.63 17.05
CA GLU A 66 31.17 -48.98 16.54
C GLU A 66 32.20 -50.09 16.90
N HIS A 67 33.39 -49.73 17.38
CA HIS A 67 34.43 -50.64 17.85
C HIS A 67 34.45 -50.83 19.38
N GLY A 68 33.46 -50.31 20.12
CA GLY A 68 33.36 -50.42 21.59
C GLY A 68 34.44 -49.65 22.37
N LYS A 69 35.29 -48.88 21.68
CA LYS A 69 36.27 -47.99 22.30
C LYS A 69 35.60 -46.64 22.52
N SER A 70 35.40 -46.29 23.78
CA SER A 70 35.00 -44.93 24.16
C SER A 70 36.26 -44.08 24.33
N ASN A 71 36.29 -42.91 23.69
CA ASN A 71 37.34 -41.90 23.94
C ASN A 71 37.25 -41.31 25.36
N LEU A 72 36.20 -41.66 26.12
CA LEU A 72 36.03 -41.37 27.55
C LEU A 72 37.30 -41.61 28.36
N GLN A 73 37.97 -42.75 28.18
CA GLN A 73 39.17 -43.06 28.97
C GLN A 73 40.35 -42.13 28.65
N GLN A 74 40.47 -41.69 27.39
CA GLN A 74 41.50 -40.75 26.94
C GLN A 74 41.17 -39.31 27.39
N VAL A 75 39.92 -38.88 27.33
CA VAL A 75 39.42 -37.58 27.82
C VAL A 75 39.49 -37.48 29.35
N LEU A 76 39.12 -38.55 30.07
CA LEU A 76 39.29 -38.65 31.53
C LEU A 76 40.77 -38.66 31.93
N SER A 77 41.67 -39.16 31.08
CA SER A 77 43.13 -39.16 31.31
C SER A 77 43.80 -37.80 31.19
N LEU A 78 43.17 -36.83 30.50
CA LEU A 78 43.62 -35.43 30.51
C LEU A 78 43.46 -34.76 31.89
N GLY A 79 42.81 -35.43 32.86
CA GLY A 79 42.55 -34.88 34.17
C GLY A 79 41.39 -33.89 34.11
N ILE A 80 40.37 -34.12 34.95
CA ILE A 80 39.17 -33.29 35.05
C ILE A 80 39.51 -31.79 35.19
N GLY A 81 40.66 -31.46 35.81
CA GLY A 81 41.16 -30.09 35.94
C GLY A 81 41.46 -29.39 34.61
N TRP A 82 42.07 -30.05 33.62
CA TRP A 82 42.38 -29.43 32.32
C TRP A 82 41.13 -29.22 31.46
N LEU A 83 40.16 -30.13 31.55
CA LEU A 83 38.86 -29.96 30.91
C LEU A 83 38.09 -28.78 31.52
N LEU A 84 38.04 -28.69 32.86
CA LEU A 84 37.43 -27.55 33.55
C LEU A 84 38.14 -26.23 33.22
N LEU A 85 39.47 -26.24 33.11
CA LEU A 85 40.26 -25.06 32.71
C LEU A 85 39.96 -24.66 31.26
N GLY A 86 39.89 -25.62 30.33
CA GLY A 86 39.53 -25.37 28.93
C GLY A 86 38.13 -24.77 28.79
N VAL A 87 37.15 -25.34 29.50
CA VAL A 87 35.78 -24.80 29.56
C VAL A 87 35.77 -23.39 30.16
N LEU A 88 36.51 -23.17 31.25
CA LEU A 88 36.61 -21.86 31.89
C LEU A 88 37.20 -20.80 30.94
N VAL A 89 38.27 -21.13 30.22
CA VAL A 89 38.89 -20.25 29.22
C VAL A 89 37.91 -19.92 28.09
N ILE A 90 37.19 -20.92 27.57
CA ILE A 90 36.18 -20.70 26.52
C ILE A 90 35.05 -19.79 27.03
N VAL A 91 34.56 -20.00 28.26
CA VAL A 91 33.51 -19.15 28.87
C VAL A 91 34.01 -17.73 29.09
N LEU A 92 35.24 -17.54 29.59
CA LEU A 92 35.87 -16.22 29.75
C LEU A 92 36.00 -15.49 28.42
N PHE A 93 36.51 -16.18 27.38
CA PHE A 93 36.69 -15.58 26.06
C PHE A 93 35.35 -15.23 25.40
N ALA A 94 34.35 -16.11 25.51
CA ALA A 94 32.99 -15.85 25.03
C ALA A 94 32.33 -14.69 25.78
N GLY A 95 32.54 -14.60 27.11
CA GLY A 95 32.06 -13.50 27.94
C GLY A 95 32.69 -12.16 27.56
N ALA A 96 34.02 -12.14 27.37
CA ALA A 96 34.75 -10.96 26.92
C ALA A 96 34.29 -10.51 25.52
N ALA A 97 34.19 -11.44 24.57
CA ALA A 97 33.68 -11.15 23.22
C ALA A 97 32.24 -10.62 23.25
N GLY A 98 31.38 -11.21 24.09
CA GLY A 98 30.00 -10.76 24.30
C GLY A 98 29.92 -9.36 24.90
N PHE A 99 30.75 -9.06 25.91
CA PHE A 99 30.82 -7.75 26.54
C PHE A 99 31.28 -6.65 25.57
N VAL A 100 32.35 -6.93 24.81
CA VAL A 100 32.82 -6.02 23.75
C VAL A 100 31.71 -5.79 22.74
N SER A 101 31.02 -6.84 22.27
CA SER A 101 29.90 -6.68 21.35
C SER A 101 28.78 -5.80 21.91
N TRP A 102 28.40 -5.97 23.18
CA TRP A 102 27.37 -5.17 23.84
C TRP A 102 27.79 -3.70 23.97
N TYR A 103 29.03 -3.43 24.42
CA TYR A 103 29.52 -2.07 24.65
C TYR A 103 29.57 -1.21 23.38
N PHE A 104 29.83 -1.83 22.23
CA PHE A 104 29.89 -1.17 20.93
C PHE A 104 28.58 -1.23 20.12
N THR A 105 27.47 -1.70 20.72
CA THR A 105 26.15 -1.66 20.07
C THR A 105 25.36 -0.46 20.60
N ARG A 106 24.90 0.44 19.72
CA ARG A 106 24.11 1.63 20.08
C ARG A 106 22.89 1.77 19.18
N TYR A 107 21.80 2.25 19.78
CA TYR A 107 20.57 2.61 19.10
C TYR A 107 20.42 4.13 19.13
N VAL A 108 20.20 4.73 17.96
CA VAL A 108 19.96 6.17 17.83
C VAL A 108 18.60 6.33 17.17
N ILE A 109 17.66 6.91 17.90
CA ILE A 109 16.31 7.24 17.40
C ILE A 109 16.34 8.72 17.06
N ASP A 110 16.16 9.04 15.77
CA ASP A 110 16.02 10.41 15.26
C ASP A 110 14.53 10.70 14.95
N ASP A 111 14.21 11.87 14.41
CA ASP A 111 12.82 12.25 14.07
C ASP A 111 12.26 11.56 12.82
N GLU A 112 13.15 11.17 11.91
CA GLU A 112 12.81 10.60 10.60
C GLU A 112 13.34 9.19 10.40
N GLU A 113 14.41 8.81 11.13
CA GLU A 113 15.10 7.53 10.97
C GLU A 113 15.48 6.83 12.28
N LEU A 114 15.36 5.50 12.27
CA LEU A 114 15.96 4.61 13.27
C LEU A 114 17.33 4.16 12.78
N ARG A 115 18.38 4.45 13.57
CA ARG A 115 19.76 4.06 13.27
C ARG A 115 20.29 3.04 14.29
N VAL A 116 20.76 1.92 13.76
CA VAL A 116 21.42 0.85 14.53
C VAL A 116 22.90 0.83 14.19
N GLU A 117 23.74 1.06 15.19
CA GLU A 117 25.19 1.02 15.06
C GLU A 117 25.75 -0.21 15.77
N THR A 118 26.59 -0.98 15.08
CA THR A 118 27.22 -2.19 15.62
C THR A 118 28.66 -2.31 15.13
N GLY A 119 29.57 -2.68 16.03
CA GLY A 119 30.91 -3.15 15.66
C GLY A 119 32.03 -2.45 16.43
N ALA A 120 32.99 -3.25 16.93
CA ALA A 120 34.17 -2.77 17.63
C ALA A 120 35.32 -2.43 16.68
N LEU A 121 35.60 -3.33 15.70
CA LEU A 121 36.66 -3.17 14.69
C LEU A 121 36.12 -2.66 13.35
N ALA A 122 34.98 -3.21 12.89
CA ALA A 122 34.31 -2.79 11.66
C ALA A 122 32.95 -2.17 12.02
N LYS A 123 32.86 -0.84 11.93
CA LYS A 123 31.63 -0.10 12.23
C LYS A 123 30.61 -0.34 11.12
N ARG A 124 29.46 -0.92 11.48
CA ARG A 124 28.29 -1.07 10.62
C ARG A 124 27.19 -0.15 11.15
N SER A 125 26.69 0.73 10.30
CA SER A 125 25.56 1.61 10.62
C SER A 125 24.43 1.32 9.66
N ARG A 126 23.25 1.02 10.20
CA ARG A 126 22.04 0.74 9.43
C ARG A 126 20.97 1.77 9.77
N ARG A 127 20.43 2.43 8.75
CA ARG A 127 19.42 3.49 8.89
C ARG A 127 18.11 3.03 8.26
N ILE A 128 17.00 3.26 8.95
CA ILE A 128 15.66 2.86 8.52
C ILE A 128 14.74 4.06 8.71
N ALA A 129 14.29 4.66 7.61
CA ALA A 129 13.29 5.72 7.68
C ALA A 129 11.96 5.18 8.24
N PHE A 130 11.29 5.95 9.10
CA PHE A 130 10.04 5.50 9.74
C PHE A 130 8.95 5.16 8.72
N GLN A 131 8.85 5.94 7.64
CA GLN A 131 7.90 5.71 6.54
C GLN A 131 8.09 4.36 5.84
N ARG A 132 9.28 3.76 5.96
CA ARG A 132 9.57 2.43 5.38
C ARG A 132 9.27 1.29 6.33
N ILE A 133 9.03 1.55 7.62
CA ILE A 133 8.70 0.52 8.60
C ILE A 133 7.32 -0.05 8.26
N GLN A 134 7.28 -1.36 8.03
CA GLN A 134 6.07 -2.06 7.62
C GLN A 134 5.46 -2.88 8.75
N SER A 135 6.29 -3.55 9.54
CA SER A 135 5.87 -4.34 10.68
C SER A 135 6.89 -4.27 11.81
N VAL A 136 6.41 -4.42 13.03
CA VAL A 136 7.23 -4.43 14.23
C VAL A 136 6.75 -5.57 15.15
N ASP A 137 7.55 -6.63 15.22
CA ASP A 137 7.26 -7.85 15.96
C ASP A 137 8.04 -7.88 17.28
N ILE A 138 7.39 -8.34 18.36
CA ILE A 138 8.05 -8.58 19.64
C ILE A 138 8.33 -10.07 19.76
N ILE A 139 9.60 -10.44 19.98
CA ILE A 139 10.04 -11.82 20.05
C ILE A 139 10.77 -12.04 21.37
N GLN A 140 10.36 -13.08 22.10
CA GLN A 140 10.92 -13.44 23.38
C GLN A 140 11.44 -14.88 23.34
N PRO A 141 12.71 -15.07 22.94
CA PRO A 141 13.37 -16.37 23.01
C PRO A 141 13.47 -16.87 24.44
N LEU A 142 13.56 -18.20 24.65
CA LEU A 142 13.55 -18.83 25.96
C LEU A 142 14.56 -18.21 26.93
N ALA A 143 15.79 -17.99 26.46
CA ALA A 143 16.83 -17.36 27.25
C ALA A 143 16.43 -15.94 27.69
N ALA A 144 15.93 -15.12 26.77
CA ALA A 144 15.45 -13.77 27.09
C ALA A 144 14.23 -13.81 28.03
N ARG A 145 13.35 -14.79 27.87
CA ARG A 145 12.17 -15.01 28.72
C ARG A 145 12.53 -15.23 30.19
N ILE A 146 13.56 -16.03 30.45
CA ILE A 146 14.04 -16.29 31.81
C ILE A 146 14.51 -14.99 32.48
N PHE A 147 15.10 -14.07 31.70
CA PHE A 147 15.58 -12.77 32.20
C PHE A 147 14.55 -11.63 32.06
N GLY A 148 13.30 -11.91 31.63
CA GLY A 148 12.26 -10.88 31.46
C GLY A 148 12.49 -9.90 30.30
N LEU A 149 13.31 -10.28 29.32
CA LEU A 149 13.75 -9.45 28.21
C LEU A 149 13.15 -9.91 26.88
N VAL A 150 13.12 -9.02 25.88
CA VAL A 150 12.57 -9.28 24.54
C VAL A 150 13.45 -8.65 23.44
N GLU A 151 13.34 -9.18 22.23
CA GLU A 151 13.90 -8.62 21.00
C GLU A 151 12.78 -7.96 20.20
N LEU A 152 13.03 -6.78 19.64
CA LEU A 152 12.11 -6.09 18.74
C LEU A 152 12.61 -6.27 17.31
N ARG A 153 11.79 -6.84 16.44
CA ARG A 153 12.12 -7.14 15.06
C ARG A 153 11.33 -6.24 14.14
N ILE A 154 12.06 -5.44 13.36
CA ILE A 154 11.50 -4.42 12.49
C ILE A 154 11.72 -4.87 11.05
N GLU A 155 10.65 -4.88 10.27
CA GLU A 155 10.68 -5.15 8.83
C GLU A 155 10.38 -3.86 8.09
N ALA A 156 11.27 -3.50 7.16
CA ALA A 156 11.09 -2.34 6.29
C ALA A 156 10.93 -2.80 4.83
N GLY A 157 10.20 -2.01 4.03
CA GLY A 157 9.79 -2.40 2.67
C GLY A 157 10.93 -2.71 1.68
N ALA A 158 10.57 -3.44 0.62
CA ALA A 158 11.36 -3.79 -0.59
C ALA A 158 12.89 -3.98 -0.37
N GLY A 159 13.29 -5.23 -0.09
CA GLY A 159 14.68 -5.65 0.14
C GLY A 159 14.81 -6.38 1.47
N ASP A 160 15.82 -7.24 1.63
CA ASP A 160 16.08 -8.05 2.84
C ASP A 160 16.49 -7.16 4.04
N SER A 161 15.52 -6.37 4.50
CA SER A 161 15.77 -5.23 5.35
C SER A 161 15.45 -5.48 6.84
N ARG A 162 15.42 -6.75 7.27
CA ARG A 162 15.11 -7.16 8.65
C ARG A 162 16.15 -6.61 9.64
N THR A 163 15.69 -5.83 10.62
CA THR A 163 16.54 -5.27 11.68
C THR A 163 16.04 -5.72 13.04
N VAL A 164 16.96 -6.14 13.90
CA VAL A 164 16.62 -6.67 15.22
C VAL A 164 17.25 -5.80 16.30
N LEU A 165 16.39 -5.14 17.09
CA LEU A 165 16.76 -4.45 18.32
C LEU A 165 16.76 -5.47 19.46
N ARG A 166 17.87 -5.54 20.19
CA ARG A 166 18.14 -6.54 21.22
C ARG A 166 18.65 -5.84 22.48
N TYR A 167 18.59 -6.44 23.64
CA TYR A 167 17.32 -6.85 24.23
C TYR A 167 16.75 -5.63 24.96
N LEU A 168 15.43 -5.49 24.98
CA LEU A 168 14.70 -4.45 25.69
C LEU A 168 13.85 -5.09 26.79
N THR A 169 13.48 -4.31 27.80
CA THR A 169 12.41 -4.76 28.72
C THR A 169 11.08 -4.81 27.97
N ARG A 170 10.14 -5.62 28.44
CA ARG A 170 8.86 -5.80 27.74
C ARG A 170 8.04 -4.51 27.63
N SER A 171 8.02 -3.69 28.68
CA SER A 171 7.33 -2.40 28.66
C SER A 171 7.93 -1.46 27.63
N GLN A 172 9.26 -1.32 27.63
CA GLN A 172 9.99 -0.51 26.65
C GLN A 172 9.75 -1.00 25.22
N ALA A 173 9.80 -2.32 24.97
CA ALA A 173 9.56 -2.85 23.64
C ALA A 173 8.13 -2.60 23.14
N THR A 174 7.14 -2.64 24.04
CA THR A 174 5.74 -2.33 23.71
C THR A 174 5.58 -0.85 23.38
N GLN A 175 6.14 0.03 24.21
CA GLN A 175 6.13 1.49 23.99
C GLN A 175 6.84 1.86 22.68
N LEU A 176 8.03 1.30 22.45
CA LEU A 176 8.82 1.55 21.25
C LEU A 176 8.11 1.01 20.00
N ARG A 177 7.48 -0.17 20.06
CA ARG A 177 6.66 -0.69 18.97
C ARG A 177 5.53 0.28 18.61
N ASP A 178 4.75 0.70 19.61
CA ASP A 178 3.59 1.55 19.40
C ASP A 178 4.00 2.92 18.87
N TYR A 179 5.13 3.46 19.37
CA TYR A 179 5.78 4.67 18.84
C TYR A 179 6.21 4.52 17.37
N LEU A 180 6.95 3.45 17.04
CA LEU A 180 7.44 3.21 15.68
C LEU A 180 6.30 3.02 14.68
N LEU A 181 5.24 2.30 15.07
CA LEU A 181 4.05 2.11 14.23
C LEU A 181 3.28 3.41 14.04
N ALA A 182 3.06 4.20 15.09
CA ALA A 182 2.40 5.50 14.98
C ALA A 182 3.18 6.44 14.03
N ARG A 183 4.50 6.51 14.20
CA ARG A 183 5.37 7.34 13.37
C ARG A 183 5.46 6.86 11.92
N ALA A 184 5.44 5.55 11.68
CA ALA A 184 5.39 4.97 10.34
C ALA A 184 4.11 5.35 9.56
N HIS A 185 3.02 5.63 10.27
CA HIS A 185 1.75 6.09 9.70
C HIS A 185 1.61 7.61 9.59
N GLY A 186 2.64 8.37 10.00
CA GLY A 186 2.65 9.83 9.93
C GLY A 186 2.09 10.55 11.17
N ASP A 187 1.70 9.81 12.22
CA ASP A 187 1.23 10.42 13.47
C ASP A 187 2.41 11.10 14.21
N GLN A 188 2.22 12.32 14.71
CA GLN A 188 3.18 12.99 15.59
C GLN A 188 2.96 12.57 17.04
N VAL A 189 3.47 11.39 17.41
CA VAL A 189 3.43 10.87 18.80
C VAL A 189 4.82 10.98 19.41
N THR A 190 4.92 11.47 20.65
CA THR A 190 6.16 11.47 21.43
C THR A 190 6.26 10.21 22.31
N LEU A 191 7.47 9.66 22.50
CA LEU A 191 7.71 8.46 23.34
C LEU A 191 7.14 8.62 24.77
N ALA A 192 7.18 9.83 25.33
CA ALA A 192 6.64 10.15 26.65
C ALA A 192 5.10 10.05 26.73
N GLY A 193 4.38 10.31 25.64
CA GLY A 193 2.92 10.21 25.57
C GLY A 193 2.41 8.76 25.50
N SER A 194 3.17 7.87 24.87
CA SER A 194 2.84 6.43 24.76
C SER A 194 2.98 5.65 26.08
N ALA A 195 3.67 6.21 27.08
CA ALA A 195 3.86 5.58 28.39
C ALA A 195 2.58 5.50 29.25
N ALA A 196 1.51 6.22 28.88
CA ALA A 196 0.26 6.30 29.62
C ALA A 196 -0.77 5.19 29.28
N LEU A 197 -0.47 4.28 28.34
CA LEU A 197 -1.38 3.20 27.94
C LEU A 197 -1.37 2.00 28.90
N PRO A 198 -2.50 1.28 29.09
CA PRO A 198 -2.58 0.14 29.99
C PRO A 198 -1.60 -0.99 29.61
N GLN A 199 -0.78 -1.41 30.57
CA GLN A 199 0.24 -2.44 30.38
C GLN A 199 -0.37 -3.79 30.00
N ALA A 200 0.23 -4.45 29.01
CA ALA A 200 -0.20 -5.77 28.54
C ALA A 200 0.19 -6.91 29.52
N SER A 201 -0.67 -7.92 29.66
CA SER A 201 -0.48 -9.02 30.62
C SER A 201 0.73 -9.90 30.30
N ALA A 202 1.50 -10.26 31.34
CA ALA A 202 2.77 -11.00 31.24
C ALA A 202 2.68 -12.39 30.57
N PHE A 203 1.49 -13.01 30.52
CA PHE A 203 1.29 -14.34 29.94
C PHE A 203 0.67 -14.35 28.55
N THR A 204 -0.05 -13.30 28.16
CA THR A 204 -0.81 -13.25 26.89
C THR A 204 -0.40 -12.11 25.97
N ASP A 205 0.35 -11.13 26.48
CA ASP A 205 0.73 -9.91 25.77
C ASP A 205 -0.45 -9.06 25.28
N LEU A 206 -1.65 -9.36 25.77
CA LEU A 206 -2.86 -8.64 25.44
C LEU A 206 -2.96 -7.38 26.28
N SER A 207 -3.14 -6.22 25.64
CA SER A 207 -3.52 -4.98 26.33
C SER A 207 -5.02 -5.03 26.66
N ALA A 208 -5.48 -4.31 27.68
CA ALA A 208 -6.88 -4.30 28.12
C ALA A 208 -7.88 -3.85 27.02
N ALA A 209 -7.38 -3.24 25.94
CA ALA A 209 -8.15 -2.82 24.77
C ALA A 209 -8.29 -3.90 23.67
N GLU A 210 -7.61 -5.06 23.80
CA GLU A 210 -7.59 -6.09 22.76
C GLU A 210 -8.66 -7.17 23.02
N ARG A 211 -9.55 -7.39 22.04
CA ARG A 211 -10.62 -8.40 22.14
C ARG A 211 -10.10 -9.74 21.61
N THR A 212 -10.09 -10.76 22.46
CA THR A 212 -9.71 -12.12 22.02
C THR A 212 -10.76 -12.68 21.08
N LEU A 213 -10.34 -13.10 19.88
CA LEU A 213 -11.20 -13.73 18.89
C LEU A 213 -11.15 -15.26 19.03
N VAL A 214 -9.94 -15.81 19.06
CA VAL A 214 -9.71 -17.26 19.10
C VAL A 214 -8.50 -17.58 19.97
N THR A 215 -8.71 -18.42 20.98
CA THR A 215 -7.64 -19.07 21.76
C THR A 215 -7.63 -20.55 21.44
N LEU A 216 -6.47 -21.11 21.08
CA LEU A 216 -6.33 -22.53 20.81
C LEU A 216 -5.81 -23.25 22.04
N SER A 217 -6.51 -24.31 22.45
CA SER A 217 -6.01 -25.16 23.52
C SER A 217 -4.83 -26.02 23.03
N PRO A 218 -3.82 -26.28 23.87
CA PRO A 218 -2.71 -27.16 23.51
C PRO A 218 -3.16 -28.55 23.06
N GLY A 219 -4.23 -29.08 23.66
CA GLY A 219 -4.82 -30.36 23.28
C GLY A 219 -5.37 -30.38 21.85
N LEU A 220 -6.01 -29.29 21.40
CA LEU A 220 -6.51 -29.20 20.03
C LEU A 220 -5.36 -29.13 19.01
N LEU A 221 -4.26 -28.45 19.34
CA LEU A 221 -3.06 -28.41 18.49
C LEU A 221 -2.42 -29.79 18.32
N ILE A 222 -2.27 -30.54 19.41
CA ILE A 222 -1.73 -31.90 19.38
C ILE A 222 -2.66 -32.83 18.60
N MET A 223 -3.97 -32.78 18.86
CA MET A 223 -4.95 -33.61 18.15
C MET A 223 -4.99 -33.28 16.66
N GLY A 224 -4.97 -32.00 16.30
CA GLY A 224 -4.85 -31.57 14.92
C GLY A 224 -3.63 -32.18 14.24
N LEU A 225 -2.48 -32.09 14.89
CA LEU A 225 -1.24 -32.63 14.36
C LEU A 225 -1.25 -34.15 14.21
N VAL A 226 -1.74 -34.89 15.20
CA VAL A 226 -1.88 -36.36 15.12
C VAL A 226 -2.86 -36.77 14.02
N LEU A 227 -3.94 -36.01 13.82
CA LEU A 227 -4.89 -36.23 12.73
C LEU A 227 -4.47 -35.59 11.41
N SER A 228 -3.28 -35.00 11.32
CA SER A 228 -2.80 -34.42 10.06
C SER A 228 -2.48 -35.52 9.04
N THR A 229 -2.63 -35.20 7.77
CA THR A 229 -2.25 -36.08 6.65
C THR A 229 -0.75 -36.38 6.65
N GLU A 230 0.09 -35.39 6.98
CA GLU A 230 1.54 -35.55 7.14
C GLU A 230 1.88 -36.65 8.16
N PHE A 231 1.30 -36.58 9.37
CA PHE A 231 1.55 -37.58 10.41
C PHE A 231 1.01 -38.95 10.02
N ALA A 232 -0.19 -39.03 9.45
CA ALA A 232 -0.78 -40.28 9.00
C ALA A 232 0.08 -40.98 7.92
N VAL A 233 0.63 -40.21 6.97
CA VAL A 233 1.55 -40.73 5.94
C VAL A 233 2.87 -41.19 6.56
N SER A 234 3.47 -40.41 7.46
CA SER A 234 4.71 -40.80 8.14
C SER A 234 4.56 -42.09 8.95
N VAL A 235 3.46 -42.23 9.69
CA VAL A 235 3.13 -43.46 10.41
C VAL A 235 2.85 -44.61 9.44
N GLY A 236 2.15 -44.34 8.33
CA GLY A 236 1.93 -45.34 7.27
C GLY A 236 3.24 -45.87 6.68
N ILE A 237 4.21 -45.00 6.38
CA ILE A 237 5.54 -45.39 5.91
C ILE A 237 6.26 -46.23 6.97
N LEU A 238 6.21 -45.80 8.25
CA LEU A 238 6.80 -46.55 9.36
C LEU A 238 6.22 -47.97 9.43
N VAL A 239 4.89 -48.11 9.35
CA VAL A 239 4.20 -49.41 9.37
C VAL A 239 4.57 -50.27 8.16
N VAL A 240 4.61 -49.69 6.96
CA VAL A 240 5.03 -50.41 5.74
C VAL A 240 6.47 -50.91 5.87
N MET A 241 7.37 -50.10 6.41
CA MET A 241 8.77 -50.50 6.63
C MET A 241 8.90 -51.59 7.69
N VAL A 242 8.11 -51.55 8.76
CA VAL A 242 8.00 -52.65 9.74
C VAL A 242 7.56 -53.93 9.03
N ILE A 243 6.50 -53.87 8.23
CA ILE A 243 5.98 -55.04 7.49
C ILE A 243 7.07 -55.60 6.56
N ILE A 244 7.71 -54.76 5.76
CA ILE A 244 8.78 -55.18 4.84
C ILE A 244 9.93 -55.86 5.60
N SER A 245 10.38 -55.26 6.72
CA SER A 245 11.46 -55.83 7.53
C SER A 245 11.09 -57.18 8.16
N THR A 246 9.85 -57.33 8.63
CA THR A 246 9.37 -58.60 9.18
C THR A 246 9.25 -59.69 8.12
N VAL A 247 8.71 -59.36 6.94
CA VAL A 247 8.58 -60.30 5.81
C VAL A 247 9.95 -60.70 5.25
N ALA A 248 10.92 -59.79 5.25
CA ALA A 248 12.29 -60.06 4.82
C ALA A 248 13.12 -60.87 5.84
N GLY A 249 12.56 -61.23 7.00
CA GLY A 249 13.24 -62.03 8.03
C GLY A 249 14.33 -61.29 8.81
N ALA A 250 14.37 -59.94 8.75
CA ALA A 250 15.38 -59.11 9.39
C ALA A 250 14.78 -58.04 10.32
N PRO A 251 14.03 -58.42 11.37
CA PRO A 251 13.29 -57.47 12.22
C PRO A 251 14.20 -56.52 13.00
N LEU A 252 15.39 -56.96 13.40
CA LEU A 252 16.38 -56.13 14.09
C LEU A 252 16.93 -55.01 13.19
N VAL A 253 17.22 -55.32 11.93
CA VAL A 253 17.70 -54.33 10.95
C VAL A 253 16.61 -53.29 10.67
N GLY A 254 15.35 -53.73 10.55
CA GLY A 254 14.22 -52.81 10.44
C GLY A 254 14.10 -51.91 11.67
N LEU A 255 14.19 -52.46 12.88
CA LEU A 255 14.09 -51.67 14.11
C LEU A 255 15.14 -50.54 14.16
N PHE A 256 16.40 -50.83 13.82
CA PHE A 256 17.45 -49.81 13.78
C PHE A 256 17.26 -48.80 12.65
N GLY A 257 16.76 -49.21 11.49
CA GLY A 257 16.42 -48.29 10.39
C GLY A 257 15.19 -47.41 10.69
N LEU A 258 14.25 -47.90 11.49
CA LEU A 258 13.03 -47.19 11.88
C LEU A 258 13.27 -46.15 12.98
N LEU A 259 14.29 -46.34 13.83
CA LEU A 259 14.54 -45.48 14.98
C LEU A 259 14.85 -44.03 14.57
N PRO A 260 15.75 -43.75 13.59
CA PRO A 260 15.94 -42.40 13.04
C PRO A 260 14.67 -41.82 12.41
N LEU A 261 13.88 -42.64 11.71
CA LEU A 261 12.62 -42.19 11.09
C LEU A 261 11.60 -41.79 12.17
N ALA A 262 11.45 -42.59 13.22
CA ALA A 262 10.58 -42.29 14.36
C ALA A 262 11.04 -41.03 15.10
N LEU A 263 12.35 -40.88 15.36
CA LEU A 263 12.95 -39.66 15.92
C LEU A 263 12.68 -38.44 15.04
N THR A 264 12.75 -38.60 13.71
CA THR A 264 12.44 -37.52 12.75
C THR A 264 10.98 -37.09 12.85
N VAL A 265 10.05 -38.04 12.91
CA VAL A 265 8.60 -37.77 13.06
C VAL A 265 8.31 -37.08 14.40
N VAL A 266 8.86 -37.58 15.50
CA VAL A 266 8.72 -36.97 16.83
C VAL A 266 9.34 -35.57 16.86
N GLY A 267 10.51 -35.38 16.24
CA GLY A 267 11.18 -34.09 16.14
C GLY A 267 10.36 -33.05 15.37
N LEU A 268 9.80 -33.43 14.22
CA LEU A 268 8.89 -32.60 13.43
C LEU A 268 7.65 -32.19 14.24
N VAL A 269 7.05 -33.16 14.95
CA VAL A 269 5.86 -32.94 15.78
C VAL A 269 6.17 -31.98 16.93
N SER A 270 7.24 -32.26 17.68
CA SER A 270 7.68 -31.45 18.81
C SER A 270 7.99 -30.01 18.40
N ARG A 271 8.70 -29.81 17.29
CA ARG A 271 9.03 -28.49 16.76
C ARG A 271 7.79 -27.69 16.37
N ARG A 272 6.80 -28.32 15.73
CA ARG A 272 5.55 -27.65 15.32
C ARG A 272 4.67 -27.27 16.52
N VAL A 273 4.55 -28.17 17.50
CA VAL A 273 3.76 -27.91 18.73
C VAL A 273 4.41 -26.80 19.55
N THR A 274 5.72 -26.86 19.79
CA THR A 274 6.43 -25.83 20.56
C THR A 274 6.37 -24.45 19.89
N ALA A 275 6.35 -24.39 18.55
CA ALA A 275 6.22 -23.15 17.78
C ALA A 275 4.81 -22.53 17.75
N GLN A 276 3.76 -23.33 17.97
CA GLN A 276 2.36 -22.89 17.91
C GLN A 276 1.65 -22.94 19.27
N PHE A 277 2.36 -23.26 20.35
CA PHE A 277 1.80 -23.38 21.69
C PHE A 277 1.17 -22.06 22.19
N ASN A 278 0.07 -22.12 22.95
CA ASN A 278 -0.69 -20.97 23.45
C ASN A 278 -1.06 -19.94 22.37
N TYR A 279 -1.41 -20.42 21.17
CA TYR A 279 -1.82 -19.57 20.07
C TYR A 279 -3.06 -18.75 20.44
N THR A 280 -2.94 -17.44 20.32
CA THR A 280 -4.04 -16.49 20.54
C THR A 280 -4.12 -15.52 19.37
N LEU A 281 -5.32 -15.40 18.79
CA LEU A 281 -5.68 -14.39 17.81
C LEU A 281 -6.56 -13.35 18.51
N ALA A 282 -6.10 -12.11 18.54
CA ALA A 282 -6.83 -10.98 19.11
C ALA A 282 -7.05 -9.87 18.10
N GLU A 283 -8.13 -9.15 18.27
CA GLU A 283 -8.43 -7.92 17.55
C GLU A 283 -7.82 -6.74 18.30
N SER A 284 -7.02 -5.95 17.58
CA SER A 284 -6.44 -4.69 18.03
C SER A 284 -7.05 -3.57 17.20
N GLY A 285 -7.15 -2.35 17.73
CA GLY A 285 -7.81 -1.22 17.04
C GLY A 285 -7.24 -0.89 15.65
N ARG A 286 -6.04 -1.37 15.32
CA ARG A 286 -5.36 -1.16 14.03
C ARG A 286 -5.18 -2.45 13.18
N GLY A 287 -5.61 -3.62 13.67
CA GLY A 287 -5.44 -4.89 12.93
C GLY A 287 -5.61 -6.16 13.77
N LEU A 288 -5.14 -7.29 13.25
CA LEU A 288 -5.14 -8.56 13.98
C LEU A 288 -3.79 -8.79 14.66
N ARG A 289 -3.81 -9.30 15.88
CA ARG A 289 -2.62 -9.65 16.64
C ARG A 289 -2.55 -11.14 16.87
N ILE A 290 -1.40 -11.72 16.55
CA ILE A 290 -1.11 -13.14 16.74
C ILE A 290 -0.03 -13.27 17.80
N THR A 291 -0.33 -14.02 18.85
CA THR A 291 0.63 -14.39 19.90
C THR A 291 0.79 -15.91 19.95
N ARG A 292 2.03 -16.42 19.88
CA ARG A 292 2.30 -17.87 19.87
C ARG A 292 3.71 -18.23 20.33
N GLY A 293 3.87 -19.47 20.81
CA GLY A 293 5.15 -20.13 21.06
C GLY A 293 5.43 -20.43 22.53
N LEU A 294 6.00 -21.61 22.79
CA LEU A 294 6.42 -22.04 24.13
C LEU A 294 7.85 -21.58 24.44
N THR A 295 8.78 -21.92 23.54
CA THR A 295 10.20 -21.61 23.67
C THR A 295 10.54 -20.22 23.15
N ASN A 296 9.90 -19.80 22.07
CA ASN A 296 10.06 -18.46 21.50
C ASN A 296 8.68 -17.82 21.39
N LEU A 297 8.33 -16.97 22.36
CA LEU A 297 7.04 -16.29 22.38
C LEU A 297 7.11 -15.11 21.41
N SER A 298 6.33 -15.17 20.32
CA SER A 298 6.26 -14.14 19.29
C SER A 298 4.90 -13.45 19.35
N SER A 299 4.89 -12.12 19.34
CA SER A 299 3.72 -11.28 19.18
C SER A 299 3.85 -10.47 17.89
N GLN A 300 3.01 -10.77 16.91
CA GLN A 300 3.02 -10.19 15.57
C GLN A 300 1.71 -9.43 15.30
N SER A 301 1.80 -8.23 14.72
CA SER A 301 0.65 -7.44 14.27
C SER A 301 0.46 -7.57 12.76
N LEU A 302 -0.68 -8.10 12.34
CA LEU A 302 -1.10 -8.22 10.94
C LEU A 302 -2.12 -7.12 10.60
N PRO A 303 -1.76 -6.11 9.78
CA PRO A 303 -2.70 -5.09 9.34
C PRO A 303 -3.72 -5.66 8.34
N LEU A 304 -5.01 -5.40 8.56
CA LEU A 304 -6.12 -5.97 7.78
C LEU A 304 -6.08 -5.56 6.30
N ASN A 305 -5.72 -4.31 6.00
CA ASN A 305 -5.68 -3.76 4.65
C ASN A 305 -4.59 -4.38 3.75
N ARG A 306 -3.58 -5.03 4.34
CA ARG A 306 -2.48 -5.69 3.62
C ARG A 306 -2.74 -7.16 3.31
N ILE A 307 -3.81 -7.74 3.83
CA ILE A 307 -4.20 -9.12 3.52
C ILE A 307 -4.72 -9.16 2.08
N GLN A 308 -4.05 -9.96 1.24
CA GLN A 308 -4.33 -10.08 -0.20
C GLN A 308 -5.27 -11.24 -0.51
N GLY A 309 -5.18 -12.31 0.27
CA GLY A 309 -5.97 -13.52 0.07
C GLY A 309 -5.89 -14.44 1.26
N VAL A 310 -6.76 -15.45 1.27
CA VAL A 310 -6.86 -16.44 2.33
C VAL A 310 -6.91 -17.84 1.73
N ARG A 311 -6.08 -18.75 2.25
CA ARG A 311 -6.10 -20.18 1.95
C ARG A 311 -6.65 -20.95 3.13
N ILE A 312 -7.66 -21.77 2.89
CA ILE A 312 -8.25 -22.67 3.88
C ILE A 312 -7.87 -24.10 3.50
N THR A 313 -7.15 -24.79 4.38
CA THR A 313 -6.73 -26.18 4.18
C THR A 313 -7.44 -27.09 5.16
N GLU A 314 -8.13 -28.11 4.63
CA GLU A 314 -8.85 -29.11 5.40
C GLU A 314 -8.34 -30.52 5.08
N PRO A 315 -7.43 -31.06 5.91
CA PRO A 315 -6.95 -32.43 5.79
C PRO A 315 -8.07 -33.48 5.88
N LEU A 316 -7.87 -34.65 5.28
CA LEU A 316 -8.90 -35.69 5.16
C LEU A 316 -9.56 -36.05 6.49
N LEU A 317 -8.77 -36.30 7.54
CA LEU A 317 -9.27 -36.67 8.85
C LEU A 317 -9.94 -35.48 9.56
N TRP A 318 -9.44 -34.26 9.35
CA TRP A 318 -9.95 -33.02 9.94
C TRP A 318 -11.35 -32.68 9.43
N ARG A 319 -11.64 -33.05 8.17
CA ARG A 319 -12.97 -32.83 7.55
C ARG A 319 -14.10 -33.48 8.33
N ARG A 320 -13.86 -34.62 8.99
CA ARG A 320 -14.89 -35.30 9.79
C ARG A 320 -15.22 -34.54 11.08
N PHE A 321 -14.23 -33.84 11.63
CA PHE A 321 -14.35 -33.07 12.87
C PHE A 321 -14.65 -31.57 12.64
N GLY A 322 -14.72 -31.14 11.38
CA GLY A 322 -14.95 -29.74 11.02
C GLY A 322 -13.79 -28.84 11.42
N TRP A 323 -12.55 -29.32 11.26
CA TRP A 323 -11.35 -28.52 11.52
C TRP A 323 -10.73 -28.04 10.21
N ALA A 324 -10.22 -26.81 10.22
CA ALA A 324 -9.49 -26.23 9.11
C ALA A 324 -8.29 -25.42 9.60
N ARG A 325 -7.28 -25.32 8.74
CA ARG A 325 -6.16 -24.41 8.86
C ARG A 325 -6.40 -23.21 7.95
N VAL A 326 -6.07 -22.02 8.42
CA VAL A 326 -6.20 -20.78 7.65
C VAL A 326 -4.83 -20.13 7.51
N ASP A 327 -4.37 -20.00 6.27
CA ASP A 327 -3.18 -19.27 5.90
C ASP A 327 -3.60 -17.96 5.18
N VAL A 328 -2.93 -16.85 5.44
CA VAL A 328 -3.15 -15.54 4.84
C VAL A 328 -1.97 -15.15 3.97
N ASP A 329 -2.26 -14.49 2.87
CA ASP A 329 -1.29 -13.80 2.05
C ASP A 329 -1.21 -12.33 2.48
N VAL A 330 -0.03 -11.85 2.87
CA VAL A 330 0.16 -10.51 3.42
C VAL A 330 1.25 -9.79 2.65
N LEU A 331 0.92 -8.62 2.11
CA LEU A 331 1.85 -7.78 1.38
C LEU A 331 2.95 -7.23 2.31
N GLY A 332 4.21 -7.44 1.94
CA GLY A 332 5.39 -6.93 2.67
C GLY A 332 6.11 -7.95 3.53
N TYR A 333 5.44 -9.06 3.89
CA TYR A 333 6.11 -10.20 4.52
C TYR A 333 6.68 -11.09 3.42
N GLY A 334 7.98 -10.98 3.15
CA GLY A 334 8.62 -11.72 2.06
C GLY A 334 8.47 -13.24 2.25
N SER A 335 7.79 -13.91 1.33
CA SER A 335 7.87 -15.36 1.19
C SER A 335 9.22 -15.69 0.54
N HIS A 336 10.27 -15.81 1.36
CA HIS A 336 11.55 -16.31 0.87
C HIS A 336 11.43 -17.82 0.64
N ASP A 337 11.81 -18.22 -0.57
CA ASP A 337 11.89 -19.60 -0.99
C ASP A 337 12.80 -20.42 -0.04
N HIS A 338 12.41 -21.68 0.11
CA HIS A 338 13.06 -22.72 0.88
C HIS A 338 14.60 -22.72 0.77
N GLU A 339 15.29 -22.38 1.86
CA GLU A 339 16.52 -23.13 2.25
C GLU A 339 16.98 -22.93 3.70
N ASP A 340 16.54 -21.90 4.43
CA ASP A 340 17.00 -21.71 5.81
C ASP A 340 15.98 -22.13 6.87
N ASN A 341 16.47 -22.95 7.80
CA ASN A 341 15.75 -23.60 8.90
C ASN A 341 15.20 -22.64 9.97
N SER A 342 15.00 -21.35 9.69
CA SER A 342 14.23 -20.47 10.56
C SER A 342 12.75 -20.59 10.21
N THR A 343 11.94 -20.94 11.20
CA THR A 343 10.47 -20.95 11.15
C THR A 343 9.91 -19.55 10.82
N ASP A 344 9.98 -19.12 9.56
CA ASP A 344 9.26 -17.97 9.04
C ASP A 344 7.82 -18.41 8.78
N VAL A 345 6.98 -18.09 9.76
CA VAL A 345 5.55 -18.36 9.80
C VAL A 345 4.88 -16.98 9.85
N SER A 346 4.99 -16.23 8.75
CA SER A 346 4.33 -14.94 8.54
C SER A 346 2.95 -15.09 7.89
N SER A 347 2.61 -16.28 7.40
CA SER A 347 1.38 -16.56 6.65
C SER A 347 0.33 -17.39 7.40
N ILE A 348 0.55 -17.85 8.63
CA ILE A 348 -0.45 -18.68 9.33
C ILE A 348 -1.34 -17.81 10.21
N LEU A 349 -2.61 -17.65 9.81
CA LEU A 349 -3.63 -16.94 10.61
C LEU A 349 -4.30 -17.85 11.65
N LEU A 350 -4.55 -19.12 11.33
CA LEU A 350 -5.09 -20.09 12.28
C LEU A 350 -4.45 -21.46 11.99
N PRO A 351 -3.59 -21.99 12.87
CA PRO A 351 -2.92 -23.27 12.62
C PRO A 351 -3.92 -24.44 12.63
N ILE A 352 -4.91 -24.38 13.51
CA ILE A 352 -6.08 -25.26 13.54
C ILE A 352 -7.24 -24.51 14.18
N ALA A 353 -8.41 -24.55 13.57
CA ALA A 353 -9.62 -23.95 14.14
C ALA A 353 -10.86 -24.74 13.72
N ARG A 354 -11.91 -24.67 14.53
CA ARG A 354 -13.24 -25.17 14.12
C ARG A 354 -13.83 -24.26 13.05
N LEU A 355 -14.68 -24.79 12.17
CA LEU A 355 -15.30 -24.01 11.10
C LEU A 355 -16.00 -22.72 11.58
N ASP A 356 -16.62 -22.72 12.77
CA ASP A 356 -17.26 -21.52 13.34
C ASP A 356 -16.25 -20.43 13.75
N GLN A 357 -15.09 -20.85 14.28
CA GLN A 357 -13.98 -19.94 14.59
C GLN A 357 -13.34 -19.40 13.32
N VAL A 358 -13.23 -20.24 12.28
CA VAL A 358 -12.76 -19.83 10.95
C VAL A 358 -13.69 -18.79 10.36
N ARG A 359 -15.02 -19.00 10.41
CA ARG A 359 -16.01 -18.01 9.96
C ARG A 359 -15.87 -16.68 10.72
N THR A 360 -15.71 -16.74 12.04
CA THR A 360 -15.53 -15.55 12.88
C THR A 360 -14.27 -14.78 12.47
N ALA A 361 -13.14 -15.46 12.31
CA ALA A 361 -11.89 -14.81 11.87
C ALA A 361 -12.00 -14.25 10.44
N LEU A 362 -12.59 -15.02 9.51
CA LEU A 362 -12.75 -14.60 8.11
C LEU A 362 -13.70 -13.42 7.96
N SER A 363 -14.76 -13.33 8.76
CA SER A 363 -15.68 -12.18 8.73
C SER A 363 -14.98 -10.86 9.04
N ARG A 364 -13.87 -10.90 9.80
CA ARG A 364 -13.04 -9.73 10.12
C ARG A 364 -11.95 -9.48 9.10
N VAL A 365 -11.33 -10.54 8.58
CA VAL A 365 -10.27 -10.43 7.56
C VAL A 365 -10.83 -9.99 6.21
N LEU A 366 -11.98 -10.55 5.82
CA LEU A 366 -12.65 -10.33 4.55
C LEU A 366 -14.13 -9.96 4.80
N PRO A 367 -14.44 -8.69 5.12
CA PRO A 367 -15.82 -8.25 5.30
C PRO A 367 -16.63 -8.49 4.01
N GLY A 368 -17.79 -9.16 4.13
CA GLY A 368 -18.64 -9.54 2.99
C GLY A 368 -18.28 -10.86 2.29
N ALA A 369 -17.24 -11.57 2.73
CA ALA A 369 -16.90 -12.91 2.22
C ALA A 369 -17.72 -14.00 2.93
N GLU A 370 -19.03 -14.03 2.71
CA GLU A 370 -19.86 -15.15 3.16
C GLU A 370 -19.57 -16.39 2.29
N LEU A 371 -18.68 -17.27 2.76
CA LEU A 371 -18.24 -18.46 2.04
C LEU A 371 -19.37 -19.48 1.82
N ASP A 372 -20.36 -19.53 2.70
CA ASP A 372 -21.46 -20.49 2.64
C ASP A 372 -22.48 -20.15 1.53
N GLY A 373 -22.53 -18.88 1.09
CA GLY A 373 -23.41 -18.41 0.01
C GLY A 373 -22.81 -18.56 -1.40
N ILE A 374 -21.59 -19.09 -1.53
CA ILE A 374 -20.91 -19.20 -2.83
C ILE A 374 -21.33 -20.50 -3.52
N ASP A 375 -21.99 -20.38 -4.67
CA ASP A 375 -22.30 -21.52 -5.52
C ASP A 375 -21.01 -22.07 -6.17
N LEU A 376 -20.55 -23.23 -5.69
CA LEU A 376 -19.32 -23.88 -6.12
C LEU A 376 -19.57 -24.82 -7.31
N ARG A 377 -19.24 -24.34 -8.50
CA ARG A 377 -19.39 -25.05 -9.76
C ARG A 377 -18.27 -26.09 -9.94
N PRO A 378 -18.58 -27.33 -10.33
CA PRO A 378 -17.57 -28.36 -10.59
C PRO A 378 -16.88 -28.14 -11.95
N SER A 379 -15.63 -28.58 -12.07
CA SER A 379 -14.97 -28.66 -13.38
C SER A 379 -15.60 -29.75 -14.26
N PRO A 380 -15.57 -29.62 -15.61
CA PRO A 380 -16.09 -30.61 -16.54
C PRO A 380 -15.54 -32.03 -16.30
N LYS A 381 -16.35 -33.07 -16.54
CA LYS A 381 -15.95 -34.49 -16.37
C LYS A 381 -14.67 -34.86 -17.15
N ARG A 382 -14.40 -34.18 -18.27
CA ARG A 382 -13.19 -34.35 -19.09
C ARG A 382 -11.89 -34.03 -18.32
N ALA A 383 -11.95 -33.19 -17.29
CA ALA A 383 -10.81 -32.88 -16.42
C ALA A 383 -10.26 -34.13 -15.73
N ARG A 384 -11.10 -35.16 -15.51
CA ARG A 384 -10.71 -36.44 -14.91
C ARG A 384 -9.74 -37.24 -15.79
N ALA A 385 -9.66 -36.97 -17.10
CA ALA A 385 -8.68 -37.63 -17.95
C ALA A 385 -7.24 -37.14 -17.68
N ILE A 386 -7.07 -35.88 -17.27
CA ILE A 386 -5.76 -35.32 -16.87
C ILE A 386 -5.50 -35.61 -15.40
N ARG A 387 -6.52 -35.39 -14.56
CA ARG A 387 -6.46 -35.55 -13.12
C ARG A 387 -7.37 -36.69 -12.68
N TRP A 388 -6.93 -37.91 -12.94
CA TRP A 388 -7.74 -39.11 -12.68
C TRP A 388 -8.06 -39.31 -11.20
N PHE A 389 -7.18 -38.86 -10.29
CA PHE A 389 -7.30 -39.06 -8.85
C PHE A 389 -7.99 -37.91 -8.08
N ASP A 390 -8.02 -36.68 -8.60
CA ASP A 390 -8.63 -35.54 -7.88
C ASP A 390 -9.42 -34.60 -8.80
N GLY A 391 -9.60 -34.93 -10.08
CA GLY A 391 -10.33 -34.11 -11.03
C GLY A 391 -11.81 -33.90 -10.67
N TRP A 392 -12.38 -34.75 -9.81
CA TRP A 392 -13.74 -34.59 -9.29
C TRP A 392 -13.85 -33.64 -8.09
N THR A 393 -12.74 -33.26 -7.46
CA THR A 393 -12.75 -32.34 -6.30
C THR A 393 -12.58 -30.88 -6.70
N LEU A 394 -12.21 -30.63 -7.95
CA LEU A 394 -12.03 -29.30 -8.52
C LEU A 394 -13.36 -28.56 -8.57
N ARG A 395 -13.42 -27.43 -7.87
CA ARG A 395 -14.56 -26.51 -7.89
C ARG A 395 -14.09 -25.08 -7.95
N TYR A 396 -14.92 -24.20 -8.49
CA TYR A 396 -14.68 -22.76 -8.50
C TYR A 396 -16.02 -22.04 -8.29
N GLY A 397 -15.97 -20.84 -7.74
CA GLY A 397 -17.16 -20.05 -7.48
C GLY A 397 -16.78 -18.61 -7.12
N TRP A 398 -17.77 -17.73 -7.08
CA TRP A 398 -17.58 -16.34 -6.73
C TRP A 398 -18.86 -15.79 -6.10
N ASN A 399 -18.76 -14.69 -5.39
CA ASN A 399 -19.89 -13.86 -4.99
C ASN A 399 -19.63 -12.39 -5.38
N ALA A 400 -20.28 -11.43 -4.74
CA ALA A 400 -20.07 -10.01 -5.03
C ALA A 400 -18.69 -9.48 -4.57
N ALA A 401 -18.07 -10.11 -3.56
CA ALA A 401 -16.87 -9.60 -2.88
C ALA A 401 -15.60 -10.41 -3.21
N VAL A 402 -15.72 -11.73 -3.38
CA VAL A 402 -14.59 -12.67 -3.50
C VAL A 402 -14.78 -13.69 -4.61
N ILE A 403 -13.66 -14.12 -5.18
CA ILE A 403 -13.54 -15.31 -6.02
C ILE A 403 -12.89 -16.44 -5.21
N THR A 404 -13.32 -17.68 -5.45
CA THR A 404 -12.84 -18.87 -4.76
C THR A 404 -12.55 -20.01 -5.72
N ALA A 405 -11.49 -20.76 -5.42
CA ALA A 405 -11.17 -22.01 -6.12
C ALA A 405 -10.83 -23.09 -5.09
N ARG A 406 -11.33 -24.30 -5.30
CA ARG A 406 -11.15 -25.45 -4.42
C ARG A 406 -10.51 -26.62 -5.17
N ARG A 407 -9.53 -27.28 -4.51
CA ARG A 407 -8.78 -28.41 -5.06
C ARG A 407 -8.39 -29.44 -4.00
N GLY A 408 -8.00 -30.62 -4.46
CA GLY A 408 -7.35 -31.67 -3.66
C GLY A 408 -8.30 -32.73 -3.11
N PHE A 409 -7.79 -33.97 -3.00
CA PHE A 409 -8.53 -35.13 -2.47
C PHE A 409 -8.19 -35.41 -1.01
N LEU A 410 -6.90 -35.56 -0.70
CA LEU A 410 -6.39 -35.77 0.66
C LEU A 410 -6.53 -34.49 1.49
N ASP A 411 -5.92 -33.39 1.02
CA ASP A 411 -6.07 -32.08 1.61
C ASP A 411 -6.97 -31.24 0.72
N ARG A 412 -8.12 -30.84 1.25
CA ARG A 412 -9.04 -29.94 0.55
C ARG A 412 -8.57 -28.51 0.78
N VAL A 413 -8.00 -27.91 -0.26
CA VAL A 413 -7.51 -26.52 -0.25
C VAL A 413 -8.54 -25.63 -0.93
N THR A 414 -8.98 -24.58 -0.25
CA THR A 414 -9.85 -23.53 -0.80
C THR A 414 -9.10 -22.21 -0.75
N ASP A 415 -8.74 -21.67 -1.91
CA ASP A 415 -8.12 -20.37 -2.06
C ASP A 415 -9.22 -19.32 -2.29
N VAL A 416 -9.19 -18.23 -1.52
CA VAL A 416 -10.18 -17.14 -1.49
C VAL A 416 -9.47 -15.82 -1.73
N VAL A 417 -9.86 -15.09 -2.76
CA VAL A 417 -9.23 -13.80 -3.13
C VAL A 417 -10.32 -12.75 -3.32
N PRO A 418 -10.23 -11.57 -2.68
CA PRO A 418 -11.12 -10.44 -2.95
C PRO A 418 -10.96 -9.91 -4.37
N HIS A 419 -12.08 -9.54 -5.01
CA HIS A 419 -12.05 -8.97 -6.37
C HIS A 419 -11.17 -7.72 -6.43
N ALA A 420 -11.25 -6.85 -5.41
CA ALA A 420 -10.45 -5.62 -5.34
C ALA A 420 -8.92 -5.86 -5.33
N LYS A 421 -8.48 -7.03 -4.83
CA LYS A 421 -7.05 -7.39 -4.68
C LYS A 421 -6.49 -8.23 -5.84
N THR A 422 -7.33 -8.60 -6.82
CA THR A 422 -6.86 -9.24 -8.05
C THR A 422 -5.91 -8.28 -8.78
N GLN A 423 -4.71 -8.69 -9.21
CA GLN A 423 -3.80 -7.83 -9.99
C GLN A 423 -3.96 -8.07 -11.50
N SER A 424 -3.92 -9.33 -11.92
CA SER A 424 -4.10 -9.72 -13.30
C SER A 424 -4.82 -11.06 -13.39
N VAL A 425 -5.38 -11.35 -14.56
CA VAL A 425 -6.05 -12.62 -14.84
C VAL A 425 -5.43 -13.21 -16.10
N GLN A 426 -4.94 -14.45 -16.00
CA GLN A 426 -4.27 -15.14 -17.10
C GLN A 426 -5.00 -16.44 -17.43
N ILE A 427 -5.22 -16.71 -18.71
CA ILE A 427 -5.71 -18.01 -19.18
C ILE A 427 -4.53 -18.82 -19.67
N SER A 428 -4.32 -20.00 -19.08
CA SER A 428 -3.28 -20.93 -19.51
C SER A 428 -3.90 -22.19 -20.13
N ARG A 429 -3.24 -22.69 -21.19
CA ARG A 429 -3.67 -23.90 -21.90
C ARG A 429 -2.48 -24.74 -22.34
N GLY A 430 -2.18 -25.79 -21.60
CA GLY A 430 -1.13 -26.75 -21.95
C GLY A 430 -1.50 -27.69 -23.12
N PRO A 431 -0.55 -28.47 -23.67
CA PRO A 431 -0.79 -29.36 -24.82
C PRO A 431 -1.92 -30.39 -24.59
N LEU A 432 -1.92 -31.06 -23.43
CA LEU A 432 -2.96 -32.03 -23.07
C LEU A 432 -4.34 -31.36 -22.84
N GLN A 433 -4.34 -30.16 -22.27
CA GLN A 433 -5.57 -29.36 -22.13
C GLN A 433 -6.08 -28.90 -23.50
N ARG A 434 -5.19 -28.64 -24.47
CA ARG A 434 -5.57 -28.33 -25.85
C ARG A 434 -6.32 -29.51 -26.47
N ARG A 435 -5.78 -30.73 -26.36
CA ARG A 435 -6.41 -31.96 -26.87
C ARG A 435 -7.77 -32.25 -26.23
N LEU A 436 -7.92 -32.02 -24.92
CA LEU A 436 -9.15 -32.30 -24.18
C LEU A 436 -10.17 -31.15 -24.15
N ARG A 437 -9.90 -30.04 -24.85
CA ARG A 437 -10.71 -28.81 -24.83
C ARG A 437 -10.93 -28.30 -23.41
N LEU A 438 -9.83 -28.06 -22.70
CA LEU A 438 -9.80 -27.50 -21.36
C LEU A 438 -8.87 -26.27 -21.32
N ALA A 439 -9.08 -25.37 -20.37
CA ALA A 439 -8.22 -24.24 -20.05
C ALA A 439 -8.21 -23.99 -18.53
N SER A 440 -7.21 -23.30 -18.00
CA SER A 440 -7.16 -22.90 -16.58
C SER A 440 -7.08 -21.38 -16.47
N VAL A 441 -7.78 -20.81 -15.51
CA VAL A 441 -7.77 -19.36 -15.24
C VAL A 441 -6.98 -19.14 -13.96
N HIS A 442 -5.91 -18.35 -14.07
CA HIS A 442 -5.05 -17.92 -12.98
C HIS A 442 -5.46 -16.50 -12.59
N VAL A 443 -5.76 -16.31 -11.31
CA VAL A 443 -6.00 -14.99 -10.73
C VAL A 443 -4.78 -14.64 -9.92
N HIS A 444 -3.97 -13.73 -10.45
CA HIS A 444 -2.71 -13.36 -9.83
C HIS A 444 -2.94 -12.29 -8.77
N THR A 445 -2.38 -12.52 -7.58
CA THR A 445 -2.24 -11.57 -6.47
C THR A 445 -0.75 -11.28 -6.26
N PRO A 446 -0.38 -10.27 -5.45
CA PRO A 446 1.01 -10.10 -5.03
C PRO A 446 1.60 -11.42 -4.51
N LYS A 447 2.91 -11.62 -4.67
CA LYS A 447 3.57 -12.88 -4.29
C LYS A 447 3.23 -13.26 -2.85
N GLY A 448 2.73 -14.48 -2.69
CA GLY A 448 2.46 -15.07 -1.39
C GLY A 448 1.94 -16.50 -1.49
N PRO A 449 1.49 -17.07 -0.35
CA PRO A 449 1.08 -18.46 -0.30
C PRO A 449 -0.17 -18.74 -1.13
N VAL A 450 -1.05 -17.76 -1.35
CA VAL A 450 -2.34 -17.94 -2.03
C VAL A 450 -2.14 -17.87 -3.54
N ASP A 451 -2.53 -18.94 -4.24
CA ASP A 451 -2.46 -19.04 -5.70
C ASP A 451 -3.80 -19.56 -6.21
N LEU A 452 -4.65 -18.63 -6.62
CA LEU A 452 -6.01 -18.96 -7.04
C LEU A 452 -6.02 -19.37 -8.50
N ILE A 453 -6.21 -20.68 -8.72
CA ILE A 453 -6.31 -21.26 -10.07
C ILE A 453 -7.63 -22.01 -10.20
N ALA A 454 -8.51 -21.51 -11.05
CA ALA A 454 -9.65 -22.25 -11.53
C ALA A 454 -9.17 -23.23 -12.62
N ARG A 455 -9.04 -24.52 -12.27
CA ARG A 455 -8.36 -25.53 -13.10
C ARG A 455 -9.32 -26.28 -14.02
N HIS A 456 -8.85 -26.50 -15.25
CA HIS A 456 -9.48 -27.40 -16.23
C HIS A 456 -10.96 -27.08 -16.53
N LEU A 457 -11.27 -25.82 -16.79
CA LEU A 457 -12.59 -25.35 -17.22
C LEU A 457 -12.76 -25.54 -18.74
N ASP A 458 -14.00 -25.49 -19.21
CA ASP A 458 -14.28 -25.35 -20.64
C ASP A 458 -13.71 -24.02 -21.16
N PRO A 459 -13.07 -23.96 -22.34
CA PRO A 459 -12.47 -22.74 -22.87
C PRO A 459 -13.44 -21.56 -23.00
N ALA A 460 -14.72 -21.80 -23.29
CA ALA A 460 -15.72 -20.74 -23.34
C ALA A 460 -15.95 -20.14 -21.94
N VAL A 461 -16.16 -21.01 -20.96
CA VAL A 461 -16.37 -20.62 -19.55
C VAL A 461 -15.12 -19.98 -18.95
N ALA A 462 -13.93 -20.46 -19.30
CA ALA A 462 -12.67 -19.87 -18.85
C ALA A 462 -12.50 -18.43 -19.35
N ARG A 463 -12.90 -18.16 -20.60
CA ARG A 463 -12.86 -16.80 -21.17
C ARG A 463 -13.89 -15.89 -20.51
N GLU A 464 -15.12 -16.37 -20.35
CA GLU A 464 -16.20 -15.64 -19.67
C GLU A 464 -15.80 -15.31 -18.21
N LEU A 465 -15.28 -16.29 -17.46
CA LEU A 465 -14.82 -16.10 -16.09
C LEU A 465 -13.70 -15.08 -16.02
N ALA A 466 -12.73 -15.12 -16.94
CA ALA A 466 -11.62 -14.18 -16.95
C ALA A 466 -12.08 -12.74 -17.24
N MET A 467 -12.93 -12.54 -18.25
CA MET A 467 -13.49 -11.23 -18.59
C MET A 467 -14.33 -10.67 -17.43
N THR A 468 -15.27 -11.48 -16.92
CA THR A 468 -16.15 -11.04 -15.83
C THR A 468 -15.37 -10.78 -14.53
N GLN A 469 -14.28 -11.52 -14.27
CA GLN A 469 -13.43 -11.26 -13.12
C GLN A 469 -12.72 -9.91 -13.20
N LEU A 470 -12.29 -9.49 -14.40
CA LEU A 470 -11.69 -8.17 -14.59
C LEU A 470 -12.71 -7.05 -14.32
N ASP A 471 -13.95 -7.22 -14.77
CA ASP A 471 -15.02 -6.23 -14.52
C ASP A 471 -15.41 -6.16 -13.04
N ARG A 472 -15.50 -7.32 -12.36
CA ARG A 472 -15.69 -7.38 -10.90
C ARG A 472 -14.54 -6.74 -10.15
N ALA A 473 -13.30 -6.99 -10.56
CA ALA A 473 -12.12 -6.38 -9.95
C ALA A 473 -12.15 -4.85 -10.10
N ARG A 474 -12.48 -4.33 -11.29
CA ARG A 474 -12.66 -2.89 -11.52
C ARG A 474 -13.75 -2.29 -10.64
N THR A 475 -14.92 -2.93 -10.61
CA THR A 475 -16.07 -2.48 -9.79
C THR A 475 -15.71 -2.48 -8.32
N ALA A 476 -15.16 -3.58 -7.80
CA ALA A 476 -14.78 -3.70 -6.40
C ALA A 476 -13.67 -2.71 -6.00
N ARG A 477 -12.74 -2.37 -6.90
CA ARG A 477 -11.75 -1.31 -6.63
C ARG A 477 -12.42 0.06 -6.53
N ARG A 478 -13.34 0.40 -7.45
CA ARG A 478 -14.14 1.65 -7.37
C ARG A 478 -14.96 1.71 -6.09
N THR A 479 -15.57 0.59 -5.67
CA THR A 479 -16.30 0.49 -4.39
C THR A 479 -15.36 0.59 -3.20
N SER A 480 -14.16 -0.01 -3.23
CA SER A 480 -13.21 0.08 -2.12
C SER A 480 -12.64 1.50 -1.94
N LEU A 481 -12.51 2.24 -3.05
CA LEU A 481 -12.13 3.66 -3.07
C LEU A 481 -13.23 4.59 -2.55
N THR A 482 -14.49 4.15 -2.54
CA THR A 482 -15.66 4.90 -2.04
C THR A 482 -16.02 4.49 -0.61
N GLY A 483 -16.09 3.19 -0.30
CA GLY A 483 -16.51 2.66 1.00
C GLY A 483 -15.50 2.76 2.14
N THR A 484 -14.22 3.06 1.88
CA THR A 484 -13.28 3.50 2.94
C THR A 484 -13.38 5.00 3.22
N GLY A 485 -14.08 5.75 2.36
CA GLY A 485 -14.39 7.17 2.53
C GLY A 485 -15.70 7.38 3.28
N GLU A 486 -16.79 6.72 2.90
CA GLU A 486 -18.15 7.00 3.41
C GLU A 486 -18.25 7.02 4.94
N ALA A 487 -17.78 5.98 5.65
CA ALA A 487 -17.83 5.97 7.13
C ALA A 487 -16.92 7.03 7.80
N ALA A 488 -15.90 7.52 7.09
CA ALA A 488 -15.01 8.56 7.56
C ALA A 488 -15.44 9.97 7.11
N ASP A 489 -16.25 10.06 6.06
CA ASP A 489 -16.83 11.30 5.52
C ASP A 489 -18.15 11.65 6.24
N GLU A 490 -18.81 10.66 6.88
CA GLU A 490 -20.05 10.81 7.65
C GLU A 490 -20.04 12.00 8.63
N PRO A 491 -18.98 12.25 9.44
CA PRO A 491 -18.94 13.41 10.34
C PRO A 491 -19.01 14.76 9.62
N VAL A 492 -18.47 14.83 8.39
CA VAL A 492 -18.51 16.03 7.56
C VAL A 492 -19.91 16.17 6.95
N LEU A 493 -20.49 15.08 6.43
CA LEU A 493 -21.83 15.05 5.85
C LEU A 493 -22.91 15.40 6.89
N GLU A 494 -22.77 14.94 8.14
CA GLU A 494 -23.66 15.28 9.25
C GLU A 494 -23.67 16.78 9.54
N ARG A 495 -22.51 17.46 9.53
CA ARG A 495 -22.44 18.92 9.74
C ARG A 495 -23.24 19.68 8.69
N PHE A 496 -23.17 19.25 7.44
CA PHE A 496 -23.86 19.90 6.33
C PHE A 496 -25.31 19.42 6.14
N GLY A 497 -25.80 18.55 7.03
CA GLY A 497 -27.19 18.07 7.01
C GLY A 497 -27.52 17.18 5.80
N ILE A 498 -26.51 16.56 5.19
CA ILE A 498 -26.65 15.68 4.00
C ILE A 498 -26.12 14.24 4.24
N PRO A 499 -26.51 13.56 5.34
CA PRO A 499 -26.09 12.17 5.57
C PRO A 499 -26.68 11.25 4.49
N GLY A 500 -25.87 10.32 3.98
CA GLY A 500 -26.31 9.30 3.01
C GLY A 500 -26.63 9.77 1.59
N VAL A 501 -26.22 10.99 1.21
CA VAL A 501 -26.43 11.51 -0.15
C VAL A 501 -25.42 10.92 -1.13
N THR A 502 -25.91 10.48 -2.30
CA THR A 502 -25.04 9.94 -3.36
C THR A 502 -24.13 11.03 -3.92
N PRO A 503 -22.81 10.79 -4.05
CA PRO A 503 -21.90 11.78 -4.61
C PRO A 503 -22.23 12.07 -6.08
N LEU A 504 -22.09 13.34 -6.48
CA LEU A 504 -22.20 13.78 -7.89
C LEU A 504 -21.05 13.21 -8.74
N GLY A 505 -19.88 13.02 -8.13
CA GLY A 505 -18.70 12.50 -8.80
C GLY A 505 -17.59 12.17 -7.80
N SER A 506 -16.68 11.30 -8.20
CA SER A 506 -15.53 10.91 -7.39
C SER A 506 -14.27 10.94 -8.25
N GLY A 507 -13.36 11.86 -7.91
CA GLY A 507 -12.03 11.97 -8.54
C GLY A 507 -10.99 11.10 -7.84
N GLY A 508 -9.73 11.20 -8.27
CA GLY A 508 -8.59 10.54 -7.62
C GLY A 508 -8.30 11.08 -6.21
N GLU A 509 -8.53 12.37 -6.01
CA GLU A 509 -8.11 13.10 -4.80
C GLU A 509 -9.27 13.44 -3.85
N SER A 510 -10.48 13.60 -4.38
CA SER A 510 -11.66 14.04 -3.63
C SER A 510 -12.98 13.41 -4.12
N VAL A 511 -14.01 13.50 -3.28
CA VAL A 511 -15.38 13.09 -3.58
C VAL A 511 -16.27 14.33 -3.50
N VAL A 512 -17.13 14.54 -4.49
CA VAL A 512 -18.00 15.73 -4.60
C VAL A 512 -19.44 15.33 -4.33
N TYR A 513 -20.06 16.00 -3.37
CA TYR A 513 -21.45 15.83 -2.93
C TYR A 513 -22.27 17.08 -3.30
N PRO A 514 -23.55 16.92 -3.64
CA PRO A 514 -24.42 18.07 -3.86
C PRO A 514 -24.76 18.74 -2.51
N LEU A 515 -24.71 20.07 -2.46
CA LEU A 515 -25.09 20.85 -1.27
C LEU A 515 -26.12 21.91 -1.67
N GLY A 516 -27.40 21.54 -1.69
CA GLY A 516 -28.47 22.38 -2.23
C GLY A 516 -28.34 22.58 -3.75
N ASP A 517 -28.96 23.64 -4.27
CA ASP A 517 -29.01 23.90 -5.72
C ASP A 517 -27.76 24.62 -6.24
N ASP A 518 -27.15 25.49 -5.43
CA ASP A 518 -26.07 26.42 -5.83
C ASP A 518 -24.67 26.03 -5.33
N HIS A 519 -24.53 25.02 -4.47
CA HIS A 519 -23.26 24.64 -3.87
C HIS A 519 -22.94 23.15 -4.02
N VAL A 520 -21.65 22.83 -3.95
CA VAL A 520 -21.14 21.46 -3.90
C VAL A 520 -20.15 21.32 -2.75
N LEU A 521 -20.25 20.22 -2.02
CA LEU A 521 -19.33 19.87 -0.94
C LEU A 521 -18.29 18.91 -1.49
N ARG A 522 -17.01 19.29 -1.45
CA ARG A 522 -15.89 18.46 -1.88
C ARG A 522 -15.12 17.98 -0.66
N ILE A 523 -15.03 16.67 -0.47
CA ILE A 523 -14.33 16.03 0.65
C ILE A 523 -13.06 15.36 0.11
N TYR A 524 -11.91 15.72 0.67
CA TYR A 524 -10.62 15.19 0.24
C TYR A 524 -10.30 13.87 0.97
N ARG A 525 -9.74 12.89 0.25
CA ARG A 525 -9.42 11.57 0.83
C ARG A 525 -8.28 11.68 1.85
N SER A 526 -8.36 10.91 2.95
CA SER A 526 -7.42 10.97 4.09
C SER A 526 -5.96 10.69 3.69
N GLY A 527 -5.03 11.56 4.12
CA GLY A 527 -3.59 11.33 4.06
C GLY A 527 -2.65 12.55 4.00
N HIS A 528 -3.09 13.80 4.17
CA HIS A 528 -2.31 14.91 3.59
C HIS A 528 -2.41 16.26 4.33
N GLU A 529 -1.36 16.62 5.08
CA GLU A 529 -0.96 18.04 5.29
C GLU A 529 -0.96 18.83 3.97
N SER A 530 -0.79 18.16 2.83
CA SER A 530 -0.76 18.80 1.52
C SER A 530 -2.11 19.22 0.93
N ALA A 531 -3.23 18.59 1.31
CA ALA A 531 -4.56 19.03 0.85
C ALA A 531 -4.92 20.37 1.49
N GLN A 532 -4.64 20.54 2.79
CA GLN A 532 -4.82 21.81 3.48
C GLN A 532 -3.93 22.91 2.89
N ARG A 533 -2.62 22.64 2.72
CA ARG A 533 -1.70 23.59 2.08
C ARG A 533 -2.15 23.98 0.67
N MET A 534 -2.64 23.03 -0.12
CA MET A 534 -3.15 23.29 -1.46
C MET A 534 -4.39 24.19 -1.45
N ILE A 535 -5.33 23.95 -0.53
CA ILE A 535 -6.53 24.79 -0.40
C ILE A 535 -6.17 26.21 0.08
N GLU A 536 -5.21 26.33 1.00
CA GLU A 536 -4.68 27.62 1.46
C GLU A 536 -4.05 28.43 0.31
N GLN A 537 -3.40 27.75 -0.65
CA GLN A 537 -2.84 28.38 -1.85
C GLN A 537 -3.91 28.71 -2.90
N LEU A 538 -4.89 27.83 -3.13
CA LEU A 538 -5.92 28.00 -4.17
C LEU A 538 -6.97 29.06 -3.82
N ARG A 539 -7.39 29.13 -2.55
CA ARG A 539 -8.45 30.05 -2.11
C ARG A 539 -8.17 31.52 -2.48
N PRO A 540 -7.00 32.11 -2.22
CA PRO A 540 -6.72 33.49 -2.62
C PRO A 540 -6.70 33.68 -4.14
N ALA A 541 -6.24 32.69 -4.90
CA ALA A 541 -6.24 32.75 -6.36
C ALA A 541 -7.68 32.69 -6.93
N TYR A 542 -8.53 31.79 -6.45
CA TYR A 542 -9.92 31.72 -6.91
C TYR A 542 -10.70 33.01 -6.59
N ARG A 543 -10.43 33.64 -5.46
CA ARG A 543 -11.02 34.94 -5.13
C ARG A 543 -10.59 36.05 -6.07
N SER A 544 -9.34 36.06 -6.55
CA SER A 544 -8.91 37.05 -7.54
C SER A 544 -9.52 36.78 -8.92
N PHE A 545 -9.83 35.52 -9.24
CA PHE A 545 -10.46 35.14 -10.51
C PHE A 545 -11.93 35.55 -10.58
N ALA A 546 -12.66 35.50 -9.46
CA ALA A 546 -14.10 35.78 -9.42
C ALA A 546 -14.50 37.20 -9.89
N GLY A 547 -13.54 38.14 -9.92
CA GLY A 547 -13.77 39.52 -10.38
C GLY A 547 -13.55 39.76 -11.89
N VAL A 548 -13.14 38.74 -12.65
CA VAL A 548 -12.84 38.85 -14.09
C VAL A 548 -13.99 38.27 -14.91
N ASP A 549 -14.54 39.07 -15.83
CA ASP A 549 -15.58 38.61 -16.75
C ASP A 549 -14.97 37.94 -17.99
N LEU A 550 -14.88 36.60 -17.95
CA LEU A 550 -14.40 35.77 -19.07
C LEU A 550 -15.53 35.22 -19.94
N GLY A 551 -16.80 35.53 -19.62
CA GLY A 551 -17.97 34.92 -20.27
C GLY A 551 -18.30 33.48 -19.81
N PHE A 552 -17.51 32.89 -18.91
CA PHE A 552 -17.78 31.60 -18.26
C PHE A 552 -17.32 31.64 -16.79
N ARG A 553 -17.83 30.72 -15.96
CA ARG A 553 -17.52 30.69 -14.52
C ARG A 553 -16.22 29.97 -14.22
N THR A 554 -15.47 30.49 -13.25
CA THR A 554 -14.34 29.82 -12.61
C THR A 554 -14.75 29.26 -11.24
N PRO A 555 -13.98 28.32 -10.67
CA PRO A 555 -14.28 27.74 -9.36
C PRO A 555 -14.14 28.79 -8.25
N GLU A 556 -15.02 28.72 -7.26
CA GLU A 556 -15.01 29.62 -6.11
C GLU A 556 -15.18 28.81 -4.83
N ILE A 557 -14.16 28.82 -3.97
CA ILE A 557 -14.20 28.19 -2.64
C ILE A 557 -14.80 29.19 -1.65
N ILE A 558 -15.99 28.87 -1.13
CA ILE A 558 -16.75 29.71 -0.19
C ILE A 558 -16.32 29.42 1.24
N GLU A 559 -16.29 28.14 1.61
CA GLU A 559 -15.89 27.64 2.93
C GLU A 559 -14.89 26.50 2.76
N SER A 560 -13.95 26.35 3.70
CA SER A 560 -13.20 25.10 3.82
C SER A 560 -12.77 24.90 5.27
N GLY A 561 -12.53 23.65 5.65
CA GLY A 561 -12.09 23.31 7.00
C GLY A 561 -11.72 21.84 7.13
N GLU A 562 -11.56 21.40 8.37
CA GLU A 562 -11.25 20.01 8.72
C GLU A 562 -12.22 19.51 9.79
N ILE A 563 -12.80 18.33 9.58
CA ILE A 563 -13.68 17.65 10.55
C ILE A 563 -13.29 16.17 10.58
N GLY A 564 -13.01 15.63 11.76
CA GLY A 564 -12.73 14.20 11.93
C GLY A 564 -11.49 13.70 11.16
N GLY A 565 -10.49 14.55 10.92
CA GLY A 565 -9.32 14.19 10.12
C GLY A 565 -9.54 14.25 8.60
N ARG A 566 -10.68 14.81 8.15
CA ARG A 566 -11.02 15.01 6.73
C ARG A 566 -11.08 16.49 6.41
N THR A 567 -10.34 16.88 5.38
CA THR A 567 -10.38 18.23 4.83
C THR A 567 -11.53 18.33 3.83
N TYR A 568 -12.31 19.41 3.91
CA TYR A 568 -13.43 19.67 2.99
C TYR A 568 -13.38 21.11 2.45
N THR A 569 -13.95 21.31 1.27
CA THR A 569 -14.30 22.62 0.71
C THR A 569 -15.77 22.66 0.30
N VAL A 570 -16.40 23.82 0.46
CA VAL A 570 -17.71 24.13 -0.09
C VAL A 570 -17.48 25.09 -1.25
N ASP A 571 -17.77 24.61 -2.45
CA ASP A 571 -17.53 25.32 -3.69
C ASP A 571 -18.86 25.76 -4.30
N ARG A 572 -18.86 26.87 -5.03
CA ARG A 572 -20.02 27.27 -5.82
C ARG A 572 -20.20 26.33 -7.01
N ARG A 573 -21.42 25.84 -7.23
CA ARG A 573 -21.73 24.90 -8.30
C ARG A 573 -21.64 25.58 -9.67
N ILE A 574 -20.90 24.98 -10.59
CA ILE A 574 -20.91 25.37 -12.01
C ILE A 574 -22.02 24.56 -12.70
N ALA A 575 -22.99 25.26 -13.31
CA ALA A 575 -24.11 24.62 -13.99
C ALA A 575 -23.67 23.96 -15.31
N GLY A 576 -24.18 22.77 -15.62
CA GLY A 576 -23.92 22.07 -16.89
C GLY A 576 -23.44 20.63 -16.71
N THR A 577 -23.10 20.00 -17.83
CA THR A 577 -22.44 18.69 -17.91
C THR A 577 -21.02 18.87 -18.42
N SER A 578 -20.09 17.95 -18.11
CA SER A 578 -18.73 18.04 -18.68
C SER A 578 -18.77 17.93 -20.21
N LEU A 579 -17.87 18.65 -20.88
CA LEU A 579 -17.76 18.66 -22.34
C LEU A 579 -17.44 17.25 -22.86
N SER A 580 -16.58 16.49 -22.17
CA SER A 580 -16.30 15.08 -22.48
C SER A 580 -17.57 14.20 -22.51
N ALA A 581 -18.50 14.39 -21.56
CA ALA A 581 -19.76 13.65 -21.56
C ALA A 581 -20.76 14.12 -22.64
N TRP A 582 -20.67 15.38 -23.05
CA TRP A 582 -21.57 15.98 -24.03
C TRP A 582 -21.16 15.72 -25.48
N LEU A 583 -19.85 15.73 -25.80
CA LEU A 583 -19.30 15.57 -27.16
C LEU A 583 -19.88 14.37 -27.94
N PRO A 584 -20.03 13.16 -27.37
CA PRO A 584 -20.59 12.01 -28.08
C PRO A 584 -22.06 12.17 -28.49
N THR A 585 -22.78 13.10 -27.85
CA THR A 585 -24.23 13.31 -28.05
C THR A 585 -24.55 14.46 -29.01
N ALA A 586 -23.53 15.25 -29.39
CA ALA A 586 -23.70 16.49 -30.13
C ALA A 586 -23.69 16.29 -31.66
N THR A 587 -24.58 17.02 -32.36
CA THR A 587 -24.60 17.12 -33.83
C THR A 587 -23.46 18.01 -34.34
N GLY A 588 -22.93 17.73 -35.54
CA GLY A 588 -21.72 18.37 -36.09
C GLY A 588 -21.68 19.91 -36.04
N ASP A 589 -22.75 20.60 -36.44
CA ASP A 589 -22.75 22.09 -36.48
C ASP A 589 -22.72 22.72 -35.08
N VAL A 590 -23.56 22.22 -34.16
CA VAL A 590 -23.59 22.67 -32.76
C VAL A 590 -22.28 22.30 -32.06
N ARG A 591 -21.72 21.13 -32.36
CA ARG A 591 -20.45 20.66 -31.81
C ARG A 591 -19.31 21.60 -32.19
N ARG A 592 -19.16 21.96 -33.47
CA ARG A 592 -18.14 22.92 -33.92
C ARG A 592 -18.28 24.29 -33.27
N GLN A 593 -19.51 24.76 -33.06
CA GLN A 593 -19.75 26.03 -32.35
C GLN A 593 -19.30 25.98 -30.88
N VAL A 594 -19.49 24.86 -30.19
CA VAL A 594 -19.02 24.68 -28.80
C VAL A 594 -17.50 24.46 -28.76
N LEU A 595 -16.91 23.77 -29.74
CA LEU A 595 -15.47 23.62 -29.88
C LEU A 595 -14.76 24.96 -30.13
N ASP A 596 -15.38 25.85 -30.90
CA ASP A 596 -14.92 27.22 -31.07
C ASP A 596 -14.87 27.99 -29.74
N GLN A 597 -15.94 27.88 -28.94
CA GLN A 597 -15.98 28.43 -27.58
C GLN A 597 -14.94 27.77 -26.67
N TYR A 598 -14.68 26.48 -26.81
CA TYR A 598 -13.72 25.73 -26.00
C TYR A 598 -12.29 26.24 -26.21
N LEU A 599 -11.91 26.46 -27.46
CA LEU A 599 -10.62 27.05 -27.79
C LEU A 599 -10.52 28.51 -27.31
N GLN A 600 -11.62 29.26 -27.37
CA GLN A 600 -11.68 30.61 -26.83
C GLN A 600 -11.54 30.63 -25.30
N ALA A 601 -12.16 29.67 -24.60
CA ALA A 601 -12.05 29.52 -23.16
C ALA A 601 -10.60 29.22 -22.74
N ALA A 602 -9.90 28.34 -23.47
CA ALA A 602 -8.48 28.06 -23.26
C ALA A 602 -7.62 29.33 -23.41
N ALA A 603 -7.81 30.09 -24.49
CA ALA A 603 -7.07 31.35 -24.70
C ALA A 603 -7.35 32.41 -23.62
N SER A 604 -8.59 32.45 -23.13
CA SER A 604 -9.05 33.44 -22.15
C SER A 604 -8.47 33.20 -20.74
N MET A 605 -7.89 32.02 -20.46
CA MET A 605 -7.17 31.74 -19.21
C MET A 605 -6.04 32.75 -18.94
N SER A 606 -5.37 33.20 -20.00
CA SER A 606 -4.30 34.20 -19.92
C SER A 606 -4.73 35.56 -19.34
N GLN A 607 -6.02 35.86 -19.33
CA GLN A 607 -6.57 37.11 -18.79
C GLN A 607 -6.76 37.08 -17.27
N LEU A 608 -6.64 35.91 -16.64
CA LEU A 608 -6.75 35.77 -15.20
C LEU A 608 -5.54 36.39 -14.49
N PRO A 609 -5.73 37.01 -13.30
CA PRO A 609 -4.65 37.65 -12.58
C PRO A 609 -3.63 36.63 -12.10
N LEU A 610 -2.36 36.85 -12.45
CA LEU A 610 -1.25 36.04 -11.98
C LEU A 610 -0.93 36.30 -10.50
N PRO A 611 -0.77 35.25 -9.68
CA PRO A 611 -0.25 35.40 -8.31
C PRO A 611 1.22 35.84 -8.26
N SER A 612 2.00 35.55 -9.31
CA SER A 612 3.44 35.81 -9.42
C SER A 612 3.74 36.49 -10.76
N ARG A 613 4.63 37.50 -10.77
CA ARG A 613 5.13 38.15 -12.00
C ARG A 613 6.29 37.41 -12.67
N GLN A 614 6.74 36.29 -12.07
CA GLN A 614 7.82 35.45 -12.57
C GLN A 614 7.29 34.05 -12.92
N PHE A 615 8.04 33.31 -13.74
CA PHE A 615 7.72 31.92 -14.06
C PHE A 615 7.70 31.09 -12.79
N ALA A 616 6.62 30.35 -12.56
CA ALA A 616 6.45 29.68 -11.28
C ALA A 616 5.53 28.46 -11.37
N ARG A 617 5.84 27.47 -10.53
CA ARG A 617 4.87 26.46 -10.12
C ARG A 617 4.05 27.06 -8.99
N LEU A 618 2.77 27.31 -9.24
CA LEU A 618 1.93 28.12 -8.37
C LEU A 618 1.35 27.32 -7.19
N PHE A 619 0.95 26.07 -7.43
CA PHE A 619 0.25 25.25 -6.45
C PHE A 619 0.92 23.89 -6.25
N GLY A 620 0.74 23.29 -5.08
CA GLY A 620 1.20 21.93 -4.76
C GLY A 620 2.22 21.88 -3.62
N HIS A 621 2.96 20.76 -3.54
CA HIS A 621 3.85 20.47 -2.40
C HIS A 621 5.15 21.31 -2.39
N ASP A 622 5.52 21.88 -3.53
CA ASP A 622 6.80 22.59 -3.72
C ASP A 622 6.61 23.76 -4.71
N PRO A 623 5.93 24.84 -4.31
CA PRO A 623 5.80 26.05 -5.12
C PRO A 623 7.17 26.69 -5.28
N ARG A 624 7.59 26.92 -6.52
CA ARG A 624 8.92 27.46 -6.84
C ARG A 624 8.84 28.47 -7.95
N ILE A 625 9.72 29.46 -7.87
CA ILE A 625 9.89 30.50 -8.87
C ILE A 625 11.16 30.18 -9.67
N PHE A 626 11.12 30.48 -10.96
CA PHE A 626 12.14 30.19 -11.95
C PHE A 626 12.49 31.46 -12.72
N ASP A 627 13.76 31.60 -13.09
CA ASP A 627 14.26 32.76 -13.81
C ASP A 627 13.82 32.75 -15.29
N SER A 628 13.55 31.57 -15.86
CA SER A 628 13.10 31.41 -17.24
C SER A 628 12.04 30.32 -17.41
N LEU A 629 11.24 30.42 -18.49
CA LEU A 629 10.30 29.37 -18.89
C LEU A 629 11.01 28.04 -19.16
N GLY A 630 12.20 28.10 -19.77
CA GLY A 630 13.01 26.93 -20.07
C GLY A 630 13.38 26.15 -18.81
N ASP A 631 13.77 26.83 -17.73
CA ASP A 631 14.15 26.18 -16.47
C ASP A 631 12.94 25.55 -15.77
N LEU A 632 11.77 26.22 -15.80
CA LEU A 632 10.52 25.69 -15.27
C LEU A 632 10.11 24.38 -15.96
N LEU A 633 10.10 24.39 -17.29
CA LEU A 633 9.64 23.24 -18.08
C LEU A 633 10.69 22.11 -18.10
N GLU A 634 11.98 22.44 -18.03
CA GLU A 634 13.05 21.44 -17.85
C GLU A 634 12.92 20.71 -16.51
N ASP A 635 12.67 21.42 -15.40
CA ASP A 635 12.45 20.79 -14.09
C ASP A 635 11.28 19.80 -14.11
N GLN A 636 10.18 20.18 -14.76
CA GLN A 636 9.01 19.32 -14.91
C GLN A 636 9.29 18.10 -15.78
N LEU A 637 9.91 18.29 -16.96
CA LEU A 637 10.25 17.18 -17.85
C LEU A 637 11.26 16.22 -17.23
N ARG A 638 12.29 16.71 -16.52
CA ARG A 638 13.25 15.85 -15.83
C ARG A 638 12.60 15.02 -14.73
N THR A 639 11.66 15.61 -13.99
CA THR A 639 10.90 14.90 -12.96
C THR A 639 10.02 13.81 -13.57
N ALA A 640 9.34 14.09 -14.68
CA ALA A 640 8.54 13.11 -15.41
C ALA A 640 9.41 12.00 -16.03
N GLU A 641 10.52 12.36 -16.69
CA GLU A 641 11.49 11.44 -17.29
C GLU A 641 12.02 10.45 -16.26
N GLN A 642 12.38 10.89 -15.05
CA GLN A 642 12.90 10.01 -13.99
C GLN A 642 11.94 8.89 -13.60
N ARG A 643 10.62 9.10 -13.73
CA ARG A 643 9.60 8.08 -13.38
C ARG A 643 9.44 7.02 -14.47
N VAL A 644 9.64 7.40 -15.73
CA VAL A 644 9.30 6.58 -16.91
C VAL A 644 10.51 6.20 -17.77
N ARG A 645 11.73 6.57 -17.33
CA ARG A 645 13.00 6.41 -18.07
C ARG A 645 13.16 5.06 -18.74
N ASP A 646 13.00 3.97 -17.99
CA ASP A 646 13.20 2.60 -18.50
C ASP A 646 12.25 2.24 -19.67
N ASN A 647 11.06 2.84 -19.69
CA ASN A 647 10.08 2.63 -20.75
C ASN A 647 10.36 3.54 -21.95
N LEU A 648 10.66 4.82 -21.71
CA LEU A 648 10.98 5.78 -22.77
C LEU A 648 12.27 5.40 -23.51
N ASP A 649 13.32 4.96 -22.81
CA ASP A 649 14.59 4.53 -23.41
C ASP A 649 14.44 3.26 -24.27
N ARG A 650 13.42 2.44 -24.01
CA ARG A 650 13.10 1.25 -24.80
C ARG A 650 12.34 1.59 -26.07
N ASP A 651 11.38 2.51 -25.98
CA ASP A 651 10.37 2.74 -27.01
C ASP A 651 10.67 3.97 -27.91
N LEU A 652 11.62 4.83 -27.51
CA LEU A 652 12.05 6.01 -28.25
C LEU A 652 13.57 6.03 -28.52
N PRO A 653 14.03 6.72 -29.59
CA PRO A 653 15.46 6.94 -29.82
C PRO A 653 16.11 7.74 -28.69
N ALA A 654 17.35 7.38 -28.36
CA ALA A 654 18.16 8.09 -27.37
C ALA A 654 18.26 9.59 -27.69
N GLY A 655 18.09 10.44 -26.68
CA GLY A 655 18.17 11.90 -26.86
C GLY A 655 16.85 12.60 -27.23
N SER A 656 15.73 11.88 -27.38
CA SER A 656 14.45 12.48 -27.80
C SER A 656 13.89 13.47 -26.79
N VAL A 657 13.96 13.15 -25.49
CA VAL A 657 13.55 14.07 -24.41
C VAL A 657 14.46 15.30 -24.35
N GLN A 658 15.78 15.12 -24.52
CA GLN A 658 16.75 16.22 -24.50
C GLN A 658 16.55 17.20 -25.67
N ARG A 659 16.08 16.73 -26.83
CA ARG A 659 15.70 17.59 -27.96
C ARG A 659 14.52 18.51 -27.62
N VAL A 660 13.46 17.95 -27.03
CA VAL A 660 12.29 18.74 -26.59
C VAL A 660 12.70 19.77 -25.54
N ILE A 661 13.54 19.38 -24.56
CA ILE A 661 14.08 20.33 -23.57
C ILE A 661 14.87 21.47 -24.25
N ALA A 662 15.72 21.15 -25.22
CA ALA A 662 16.53 22.15 -25.93
C ALA A 662 15.69 23.13 -26.76
N GLU A 663 14.56 22.68 -27.32
CA GLU A 663 13.62 23.52 -28.07
C GLU A 663 12.81 24.42 -27.14
N VAL A 664 12.26 23.87 -26.05
CA VAL A 664 11.48 24.64 -25.07
C VAL A 664 12.29 25.77 -24.44
N ARG A 665 13.60 25.58 -24.24
CA ARG A 665 14.50 26.63 -23.73
C ARG A 665 14.68 27.83 -24.66
N GLN A 666 14.33 27.70 -25.94
CA GLN A 666 14.44 28.81 -26.91
C GLN A 666 13.23 29.75 -26.84
N ARG A 667 12.15 29.35 -26.17
CA ARG A 667 10.93 30.16 -26.05
C ARG A 667 11.15 31.33 -25.10
N VAL A 668 10.85 32.53 -25.58
CA VAL A 668 10.79 33.74 -24.77
C VAL A 668 9.36 34.28 -24.82
N CYS A 669 8.73 34.41 -23.65
CA CYS A 669 7.39 34.97 -23.50
C CYS A 669 7.26 35.68 -22.16
N GLU A 670 6.16 36.40 -21.97
CA GLU A 670 5.76 36.87 -20.63
C GLU A 670 4.97 35.76 -19.91
N PRO A 671 5.12 35.61 -18.58
CA PRO A 671 4.36 34.62 -17.83
C PRO A 671 2.88 34.99 -17.80
N ALA A 672 2.02 34.09 -18.25
CA ALA A 672 0.57 34.12 -18.14
C ALA A 672 0.09 32.99 -17.21
N LEU A 673 -1.14 33.12 -16.68
CA LEU A 673 -1.74 32.00 -15.96
C LEU A 673 -2.08 30.90 -16.96
N VAL A 674 -1.54 29.70 -16.72
CA VAL A 674 -1.74 28.50 -17.53
C VAL A 674 -2.40 27.45 -16.66
N HIS A 675 -3.57 26.95 -17.07
CA HIS A 675 -4.28 25.88 -16.38
C HIS A 675 -3.44 24.60 -16.29
N GLY A 676 -2.75 24.26 -17.39
CA GLY A 676 -1.76 23.17 -17.49
C GLY A 676 -2.37 21.77 -17.68
N ASP A 677 -3.63 21.61 -17.30
CA ASP A 677 -4.44 20.42 -17.54
C ASP A 677 -5.80 20.78 -18.18
N PHE A 678 -5.76 21.49 -19.31
CA PHE A 678 -6.96 21.96 -20.00
C PHE A 678 -7.47 20.92 -21.00
N TYR A 679 -8.42 20.09 -20.57
CA TYR A 679 -9.04 19.04 -21.40
C TYR A 679 -10.58 19.04 -21.27
N PRO A 680 -11.32 18.36 -22.17
CA PRO A 680 -12.78 18.40 -22.19
C PRO A 680 -13.49 17.91 -20.91
N GLY A 681 -12.83 17.13 -20.05
CA GLY A 681 -13.41 16.73 -18.76
C GLY A 681 -13.50 17.88 -17.74
N ASN A 682 -12.60 18.87 -17.84
CA ASN A 682 -12.55 20.02 -16.93
C ASN A 682 -13.41 21.20 -17.40
N VAL A 683 -14.05 21.11 -18.57
CA VAL A 683 -14.89 22.18 -19.12
C VAL A 683 -16.36 21.81 -19.05
N MET A 684 -17.20 22.74 -18.61
CA MET A 684 -18.63 22.56 -18.42
C MET A 684 -19.42 23.20 -19.56
N VAL A 685 -20.44 22.49 -20.03
CA VAL A 685 -21.34 22.90 -21.11
C VAL A 685 -22.77 22.92 -20.59
N GLY A 686 -23.52 23.96 -20.93
CA GLY A 686 -24.92 24.10 -20.56
C GLY A 686 -25.72 24.92 -21.55
N ALA A 687 -27.03 24.94 -21.34
CA ALA A 687 -27.95 25.74 -22.14
C ALA A 687 -28.14 27.12 -21.49
N THR A 688 -27.98 28.20 -22.26
CA THR A 688 -28.31 29.55 -21.82
C THR A 688 -29.37 30.18 -22.72
N ARG A 689 -30.26 30.98 -22.13
CA ARG A 689 -31.20 31.82 -22.88
C ARG A 689 -30.56 33.16 -23.14
N ARG A 690 -30.35 33.50 -24.40
CA ARG A 690 -29.89 34.84 -24.80
C ARG A 690 -31.10 35.75 -24.98
N PRO A 691 -31.13 36.95 -24.37
CA PRO A 691 -32.15 37.93 -24.71
C PRO A 691 -31.79 38.56 -26.06
N ASP A 692 -32.33 38.02 -27.15
CA ASP A 692 -32.23 38.60 -28.50
C ASP A 692 -33.62 39.11 -28.94
N PRO A 693 -33.77 40.21 -29.72
CA PRO A 693 -35.06 40.85 -30.01
C PRO A 693 -36.03 40.05 -30.91
N GLY A 694 -35.77 38.77 -31.19
CA GLY A 694 -36.45 38.01 -32.25
C GLY A 694 -36.81 36.55 -31.94
N GLY A 695 -36.64 36.06 -30.71
CA GLY A 695 -37.12 34.71 -30.32
C GLY A 695 -36.26 34.01 -29.27
N ASP A 696 -36.92 33.18 -28.47
CA ASP A 696 -36.40 32.45 -27.29
C ASP A 696 -35.54 31.23 -27.72
N ALA A 697 -34.45 31.47 -28.45
CA ALA A 697 -33.55 30.41 -28.91
C ALA A 697 -32.60 29.96 -27.78
N VAL A 698 -32.65 28.67 -27.44
CA VAL A 698 -31.75 28.05 -26.46
C VAL A 698 -30.41 27.76 -27.12
N GLN A 699 -29.35 28.45 -26.68
CA GLN A 699 -27.99 28.26 -27.21
C GLN A 699 -27.15 27.44 -26.23
N THR A 700 -26.48 26.40 -26.73
CA THR A 700 -25.50 25.64 -25.96
C THR A 700 -24.20 26.44 -25.87
N VAL A 701 -23.73 26.69 -24.66
CA VAL A 701 -22.52 27.48 -24.38
C VAL A 701 -21.66 26.82 -23.32
N ILE A 702 -20.39 27.21 -23.28
CA ILE A 702 -19.51 26.87 -22.17
C ILE A 702 -19.91 27.69 -20.95
N THR A 703 -20.21 27.00 -19.86
CA THR A 703 -20.71 27.60 -18.62
C THR A 703 -19.63 27.78 -17.58
N GLY A 704 -18.52 27.04 -17.67
CA GLY A 704 -17.38 27.21 -16.79
C GLY A 704 -16.22 26.26 -17.06
N VAL A 705 -15.08 26.57 -16.43
CA VAL A 705 -13.87 25.74 -16.40
C VAL A 705 -13.61 25.38 -14.94
N ALA A 706 -13.38 24.10 -14.67
CA ALA A 706 -13.23 23.53 -13.33
C ALA A 706 -11.82 22.98 -13.09
N ASP A 707 -11.52 22.74 -11.80
CA ASP A 707 -10.38 21.94 -11.33
C ASP A 707 -8.97 22.46 -11.69
N PHE A 708 -8.60 23.62 -11.14
CA PHE A 708 -7.19 24.01 -11.07
C PHE A 708 -6.44 23.08 -10.10
N SER A 709 -5.27 22.63 -10.54
CA SER A 709 -4.52 21.56 -9.91
C SER A 709 -3.05 21.96 -9.73
N PRO A 710 -2.17 21.09 -9.20
CA PRO A 710 -0.73 21.35 -9.16
C PRO A 710 -0.09 21.52 -10.56
N HIS A 711 -0.85 21.24 -11.63
CA HIS A 711 -0.45 21.49 -13.02
C HIS A 711 -0.60 22.96 -13.44
N THR A 712 -1.23 23.81 -12.62
CA THR A 712 -1.38 25.24 -12.95
C THR A 712 -0.07 26.00 -12.71
N LEU A 713 0.32 26.79 -13.70
CA LEU A 713 1.63 27.44 -13.80
C LEU A 713 1.49 28.93 -14.11
N ALA A 714 2.53 29.69 -13.78
CA ALA A 714 2.83 30.95 -14.45
C ALA A 714 3.82 30.63 -15.59
N ALA A 715 3.30 30.49 -16.82
CA ALA A 715 4.01 29.96 -17.98
C ALA A 715 3.50 30.57 -19.30
N ASP A 716 3.82 29.96 -20.44
CA ASP A 716 3.38 30.47 -21.75
C ASP A 716 1.88 30.16 -21.99
N PRO A 717 1.04 31.16 -22.31
CA PRO A 717 -0.39 30.94 -22.58
C PRO A 717 -0.68 30.00 -23.76
N VAL A 718 0.27 29.80 -24.69
CA VAL A 718 0.15 28.84 -25.79
C VAL A 718 0.07 27.39 -25.28
N MET A 719 0.56 27.10 -24.07
CA MET A 719 0.47 25.78 -23.46
C MET A 719 -0.98 25.32 -23.31
N ASP A 720 -1.90 26.19 -22.84
CA ASP A 720 -3.32 25.81 -22.70
C ASP A 720 -3.99 25.60 -24.06
N LEU A 721 -3.59 26.34 -25.11
CA LEU A 721 -4.05 26.11 -26.48
C LEU A 721 -3.57 24.75 -27.02
N ALA A 722 -2.29 24.44 -26.82
CA ALA A 722 -1.71 23.17 -27.22
C ALA A 722 -2.31 22.00 -26.42
N GLY A 723 -2.55 22.19 -25.12
CA GLY A 723 -3.23 21.23 -24.25
C GLY A 723 -4.66 20.98 -24.69
N ALA A 724 -5.43 22.04 -24.99
CA ALA A 724 -6.80 21.93 -25.46
C ALA A 724 -6.93 21.09 -26.73
N ILE A 725 -5.99 21.23 -27.68
CA ILE A 725 -5.94 20.46 -28.93
C ILE A 725 -5.41 19.05 -28.69
N THR A 726 -4.32 18.90 -27.94
CA THR A 726 -3.64 17.61 -27.77
C THR A 726 -4.47 16.66 -26.91
N LEU A 727 -4.94 17.13 -25.76
CA LEU A 727 -5.69 16.30 -24.81
C LEU A 727 -7.08 15.93 -25.35
N MET A 728 -7.63 16.68 -26.31
CA MET A 728 -8.86 16.31 -27.01
C MET A 728 -8.73 15.00 -27.79
N GLY A 729 -7.55 14.72 -28.34
CA GLY A 729 -7.31 13.49 -29.11
C GLY A 729 -7.40 12.20 -28.27
N MET A 730 -7.50 12.32 -26.94
CA MET A 730 -7.70 11.19 -26.02
C MET A 730 -9.18 10.84 -25.77
N GLU A 731 -10.12 11.68 -26.20
CA GLU A 731 -11.55 11.41 -26.07
C GLU A 731 -11.99 10.25 -27.00
N GLN A 732 -12.97 9.47 -26.55
CA GLN A 732 -13.40 8.26 -27.26
C GLN A 732 -14.73 8.47 -28.00
N TYR A 733 -14.70 9.10 -29.17
CA TYR A 733 -15.84 9.21 -30.08
C TYR A 733 -15.42 9.24 -31.57
N PRO A 734 -16.32 8.88 -32.52
CA PRO A 734 -15.94 8.64 -33.92
C PRO A 734 -15.28 9.83 -34.64
N ASP A 735 -15.67 11.06 -34.32
CA ASP A 735 -15.26 12.28 -35.04
C ASP A 735 -14.08 13.01 -34.37
N VAL A 736 -13.43 12.41 -33.36
CA VAL A 736 -12.44 13.08 -32.50
C VAL A 736 -11.23 13.63 -33.26
N LEU A 737 -10.71 12.89 -34.24
CA LEU A 737 -9.56 13.32 -35.04
C LEU A 737 -9.92 14.47 -36.00
N ASP A 738 -11.17 14.52 -36.47
CA ASP A 738 -11.66 15.60 -37.32
C ASP A 738 -11.86 16.87 -36.51
N ASP A 739 -12.42 16.74 -35.31
CA ASP A 739 -12.61 17.85 -34.38
C ASP A 739 -11.28 18.38 -33.83
N GLN A 740 -10.29 17.50 -33.59
CA GLN A 740 -8.92 17.89 -33.22
C GLN A 740 -8.24 18.68 -34.35
N ARG A 741 -8.34 18.22 -35.61
CA ARG A 741 -7.83 18.95 -36.77
C ARG A 741 -8.51 20.30 -36.95
N PHE A 742 -9.83 20.35 -36.78
CA PHE A 742 -10.60 21.59 -36.81
C PHE A 742 -10.10 22.59 -35.76
N LEU A 743 -9.88 22.16 -34.52
CA LEU A 743 -9.34 23.03 -33.47
C LEU A 743 -7.94 23.54 -33.79
N HIS A 744 -7.08 22.69 -34.36
CA HIS A 744 -5.73 23.08 -34.77
C HIS A 744 -5.76 24.16 -35.86
N GLU A 745 -6.54 23.96 -36.92
CA GLU A 745 -6.73 24.96 -37.99
C GLU A 745 -7.33 26.25 -37.45
N LEU A 746 -8.32 26.15 -36.56
CA LEU A 746 -8.95 27.29 -35.92
C LEU A 746 -7.96 28.09 -35.07
N ALA A 747 -7.08 27.41 -34.32
CA ALA A 747 -6.04 28.05 -33.51
C ALA A 747 -5.04 28.82 -34.38
N ILE A 748 -4.57 28.22 -35.47
CA ILE A 748 -3.65 28.87 -36.42
C ILE A 748 -4.31 30.10 -37.05
N ASN A 749 -5.54 29.95 -37.55
CA ASN A 749 -6.24 31.04 -38.23
C ASN A 749 -6.55 32.23 -37.30
N ARG A 750 -6.91 31.95 -36.04
CA ARG A 750 -7.31 32.99 -35.08
C ARG A 750 -6.13 33.62 -34.35
N TYR A 751 -5.19 32.82 -33.87
CA TYR A 751 -4.11 33.27 -32.99
C TYR A 751 -2.75 33.35 -33.68
N GLY A 752 -2.57 32.70 -34.82
CA GLY A 752 -1.31 32.74 -35.61
C GLY A 752 -0.84 34.15 -35.98
N PRO A 753 -1.72 35.12 -36.30
CA PRO A 753 -1.30 36.51 -36.54
C PRO A 753 -0.72 37.23 -35.31
N TYR A 754 -0.99 36.74 -34.10
CA TYR A 754 -0.60 37.38 -32.84
C TYR A 754 0.55 36.67 -32.12
N VAL A 755 0.82 35.42 -32.48
CA VAL A 755 1.87 34.59 -31.86
C VAL A 755 2.85 34.13 -32.93
N LEU A 756 4.11 34.57 -32.81
CA LEU A 756 5.17 34.19 -33.73
C LEU A 756 5.39 32.66 -33.70
N ASP A 757 5.47 32.07 -34.89
CA ASP A 757 5.69 30.63 -35.12
C ASP A 757 4.72 29.72 -34.33
N LEU A 758 3.46 30.13 -34.16
CA LEU A 758 2.47 29.40 -33.36
C LEU A 758 2.39 27.91 -33.70
N GLU A 759 2.39 27.56 -35.00
CA GLU A 759 2.33 26.16 -35.44
C GLU A 759 3.51 25.33 -34.92
N HIS A 760 4.73 25.89 -34.95
CA HIS A 760 5.91 25.23 -34.37
C HIS A 760 5.74 25.02 -32.85
N TRP A 761 5.25 26.04 -32.14
CA TRP A 761 5.10 25.96 -30.69
C TRP A 761 3.97 25.05 -30.24
N LEU A 762 2.88 24.95 -31.01
CA LEU A 762 1.84 23.95 -30.78
C LEU A 762 2.42 22.53 -30.85
N ASP A 763 3.30 22.25 -31.82
CA ASP A 763 3.97 20.94 -31.94
C ASP A 763 4.98 20.68 -30.80
N VAL A 764 5.77 21.69 -30.42
CA VAL A 764 6.70 21.58 -29.29
C VAL A 764 5.94 21.26 -28.00
N TYR A 765 4.84 21.96 -27.72
CA TYR A 765 4.04 21.72 -26.51
C TYR A 765 3.26 20.40 -26.57
N ARG A 766 2.81 19.96 -27.75
CA ARG A 766 2.25 18.61 -27.95
C ARG A 766 3.23 17.52 -27.50
N ARG A 767 4.49 17.62 -27.92
CA ARG A 767 5.56 16.69 -27.51
C ARG A 767 5.93 16.82 -26.04
N TYR A 768 5.93 18.03 -25.50
CA TYR A 768 6.08 18.27 -24.06
C TYR A 768 5.01 17.52 -23.25
N TYR A 769 3.73 17.67 -23.61
CA TYR A 769 2.63 17.01 -22.91
C TYR A 769 2.68 15.49 -23.04
N ALA A 770 3.09 14.97 -24.19
CA ALA A 770 3.30 13.53 -24.37
C ALA A 770 4.35 12.96 -23.41
N ILE A 771 5.45 13.68 -23.15
CA ILE A 771 6.45 13.24 -22.15
C ILE A 771 5.91 13.42 -20.73
N TYR A 772 5.26 14.54 -20.46
CA TYR A 772 4.76 14.88 -19.13
C TYR A 772 3.72 13.88 -18.60
N TYR A 773 2.80 13.44 -19.46
CA TYR A 773 1.75 12.48 -19.11
C TYR A 773 2.13 11.00 -19.35
N ALA A 774 3.37 10.70 -19.73
CA ALA A 774 3.84 9.33 -19.99
C ALA A 774 3.84 8.41 -18.74
N ASP A 775 3.72 8.98 -17.54
CA ASP A 775 3.67 8.21 -16.28
C ASP A 775 2.35 7.43 -16.13
N ASP A 776 1.28 7.86 -16.81
CA ASP A 776 -0.01 7.14 -16.79
C ASP A 776 0.01 5.97 -17.80
N PRO A 777 -0.15 4.71 -17.35
CA PRO A 777 -0.18 3.54 -18.24
C PRO A 777 -1.29 3.59 -19.31
N MET A 778 -2.37 4.33 -19.09
CA MET A 778 -3.46 4.48 -20.05
C MET A 778 -3.12 5.50 -21.15
N VAL A 779 -2.31 6.51 -20.83
CA VAL A 779 -1.92 7.61 -21.73
C VAL A 779 -0.60 7.31 -22.44
N TYR A 780 0.21 6.40 -21.91
CA TYR A 780 1.50 6.02 -22.47
C TYR A 780 1.48 5.61 -23.96
N PRO A 781 0.56 4.77 -24.46
CA PRO A 781 0.53 4.40 -25.88
C PRO A 781 0.30 5.60 -26.81
N TYR A 782 -0.63 6.48 -26.42
CA TYR A 782 -0.93 7.72 -27.14
C TYR A 782 0.28 8.67 -27.14
N SER A 783 0.97 8.76 -26.00
CA SER A 783 2.17 9.58 -25.83
C SER A 783 3.32 9.14 -26.73
N ILE A 784 3.56 7.83 -26.87
CA ILE A 784 4.62 7.30 -27.72
C ILE A 784 4.33 7.55 -29.21
N GLU A 785 3.09 7.37 -29.66
CA GLU A 785 2.68 7.68 -31.03
C GLU A 785 2.98 9.14 -31.39
N HIS A 786 2.73 10.07 -30.46
CA HIS A 786 2.96 11.50 -30.65
C HIS A 786 4.43 11.92 -30.56
N LEU A 787 5.30 11.08 -30.00
CA LEU A 787 6.75 11.30 -29.91
C LEU A 787 7.53 10.64 -31.05
N GLN A 788 6.91 9.69 -31.77
CA GLN A 788 7.50 9.01 -32.93
C GLN A 788 7.21 9.70 -34.26
N GLY A 789 6.10 10.44 -34.35
CA GLY A 789 5.72 11.29 -35.49
C GLY A 789 6.19 12.73 -35.30
#